data_AF-A0A9N9YXG4-F1
#
_entry.id   AF-A0A9N9YXG4-F1
#
_cell.length_a   1.000
_cell.length_b   1.000
_cell.length_c   1.000
_cell.angle_alpha   90.00
_cell.angle_beta   90.00
_cell.angle_gamma   90.00
#
_symmetry.space_group_name_H-M   'P 1'
#
loop_
_entity.id
_entity.type
_entity.pdbx_description
1 polymer ?
#
loop_
_entity_poly.entity_id
_entity_poly.type
_entity_poly.pdbx_seq_one_letter_code
_entity_poly.pdbx_strand_id
1 'polypeptide(L)'
;MEPSLPTPGSSLSFWHQTTRSFRYLNANRENKVPSSTKYLIIGSGISGVLTAWELVHNGVKAEDVLILEAREAVSGATGRNAGHIRPDAFRGFSAFSSIHGPDQAKKIIESEKVVLEKVKHFIAAHSIDCDFVDTTTMDVCLTKEFEEYQAKSFAAFKAAGGDASHVKYYQGNEAKSKSRNKDALSVYEWPAASNHPAKLTQWILSDFIRKGGQIWTHCPVTKVEKHSQTPKFRWDVHTSRGVVTAHTVIHCTNAYAPALLPHLINFVTPLRAQAHAYVATPAISGEKVLHNTLSLRYSLYHFFSLIQRPNDGIVIMGGSSVKTAEASEKIAASKETYDDGDYSEQMAENSKRQFNDLYLEPESTKTRAGEGLAHVWTGILGMTTDSVPLVGPIDGLEGQWICAGFNGHGNKLKMSRPKVMLLGTLEHAQDAWSSLAPIADSIRPKSTNRADFIKEAKSGAFDGVVALYRDYYSVTVSGRFDAELLDAMPKSFKYICHNGAGYDQVDVAACTERGIHVSHTPGAVNESTADLAIWLALGAIRNLPVSMRSCHAGAWRGKPAPALGHDPQGKTMGILGFGGIGRTVAKRAMAFGMTVHFYDPFPVDPKLHGGAQSVSLDTLLKESDIISIHIPLTPETHHFISTPEFNKMKNGVVVVNTARGPILDEDALVKALASGKVASAGLDVFEKEPEINTGLLANKKVLLVPHMGTWSVETQTKMEVLAIDNVRSAVTKDKLITQVPEQRSIAKL
;
A
#
# COMPACT_ATOMS: atom_id res chain seq x y z
N MET A 1 0.07 -0.95 9.90
CA MET A 1 0.53 -1.58 11.15
C MET A 1 2.01 -1.90 11.00
N GLU A 2 2.83 -1.61 12.00
CA GLU A 2 4.24 -2.01 11.98
C GLU A 2 4.38 -3.51 12.30
N PRO A 3 5.32 -4.25 11.66
CA PRO A 3 5.62 -5.62 12.03
C PRO A 3 6.13 -5.76 13.47
N SER A 4 5.64 -6.76 14.18
CA SER A 4 6.18 -7.16 15.48
C SER A 4 6.62 -8.61 15.50
N LEU A 5 7.39 -8.97 16.52
CA LEU A 5 7.68 -10.37 16.87
C LEU A 5 6.45 -10.97 17.61
N PRO A 6 6.38 -12.31 17.76
CA PRO A 6 5.37 -12.96 18.59
C PRO A 6 5.40 -12.46 20.04
N THR A 7 4.22 -12.23 20.64
CA THR A 7 4.12 -11.77 22.03
C THR A 7 4.41 -12.92 23.01
N PRO A 8 5.05 -12.66 24.17
CA PRO A 8 5.25 -13.69 25.19
C PRO A 8 3.95 -14.19 25.84
N GLY A 9 2.92 -13.35 25.87
CA GLY A 9 1.63 -13.60 26.52
C GLY A 9 0.56 -14.22 25.62
N SER A 10 0.96 -14.98 24.61
CA SER A 10 0.04 -15.55 23.62
C SER A 10 -0.94 -16.59 24.20
N SER A 11 -2.13 -16.67 23.61
CA SER A 11 -3.19 -17.60 23.98
C SER A 11 -2.74 -19.07 23.92
N LEU A 12 -2.94 -19.81 25.01
CA LEU A 12 -2.61 -21.23 25.08
C LEU A 12 -3.68 -22.05 24.36
N SER A 13 -3.30 -22.74 23.29
CA SER A 13 -4.23 -23.59 22.53
C SER A 13 -4.68 -24.84 23.30
N PHE A 14 -5.88 -25.33 23.00
CA PHE A 14 -6.37 -26.62 23.52
C PHE A 14 -5.39 -27.78 23.20
N TRP A 15 -4.77 -27.75 22.02
CA TRP A 15 -3.77 -28.72 21.60
C TRP A 15 -2.52 -28.70 22.49
N HIS A 16 -2.07 -27.53 22.95
CA HIS A 16 -0.95 -27.46 23.91
C HIS A 16 -1.38 -27.79 25.33
N GLN A 17 -2.61 -27.45 25.76
CA GLN A 17 -3.15 -27.87 27.07
C GLN A 17 -3.09 -29.40 27.26
N THR A 18 -3.39 -30.17 26.21
CA THR A 18 -3.35 -31.64 26.24
C THR A 18 -1.94 -32.25 26.12
N THR A 19 -0.90 -31.44 25.87
CA THR A 19 0.48 -31.91 25.63
C THR A 19 1.55 -31.21 26.49
N ARG A 20 1.16 -30.57 27.61
CA ARG A 20 2.09 -29.82 28.49
C ARG A 20 3.25 -30.63 29.07
N SER A 21 3.12 -31.96 29.11
CA SER A 21 4.18 -32.90 29.52
C SER A 21 5.28 -33.12 28.47
N PHE A 22 5.19 -32.48 27.31
CA PHE A 22 6.17 -32.61 26.22
C PHE A 22 7.58 -32.18 26.68
N ARG A 23 8.52 -33.14 26.72
CA ARG A 23 9.85 -32.96 27.33
C ARG A 23 10.71 -31.84 26.74
N TYR A 24 10.45 -31.41 25.50
CA TYR A 24 11.21 -30.36 24.81
C TYR A 24 10.49 -29.00 24.77
N LEU A 25 9.34 -28.86 25.44
CA LEU A 25 8.50 -27.66 25.41
C LEU A 25 9.27 -26.37 25.78
N ASN A 26 10.20 -26.47 26.73
CA ASN A 26 11.08 -25.40 27.20
C ASN A 26 12.58 -25.73 26.99
N ALA A 27 12.90 -26.46 25.91
CA ALA A 27 14.29 -26.86 25.59
C ALA A 27 15.23 -25.64 25.45
N ASN A 28 16.39 -25.72 26.12
CA ASN A 28 17.43 -24.70 26.16
C ASN A 28 16.95 -23.28 26.54
N ARG A 29 15.83 -23.14 27.26
CA ARG A 29 15.19 -21.85 27.56
C ARG A 29 16.13 -20.79 28.18
N GLU A 30 16.95 -21.19 29.15
CA GLU A 30 17.85 -20.26 29.87
C GLU A 30 19.30 -20.29 29.34
N ASN A 31 19.60 -21.12 28.34
CA ASN A 31 20.95 -21.31 27.81
C ASN A 31 21.32 -20.19 26.82
N LYS A 32 22.60 -19.80 26.75
CA LYS A 32 23.10 -18.98 25.63
C LYS A 32 22.94 -19.72 24.31
N VAL A 33 22.76 -19.00 23.21
CA VAL A 33 22.76 -19.59 21.86
C VAL A 33 24.16 -20.05 21.46
N PRO A 34 24.32 -21.07 20.60
CA PRO A 34 25.63 -21.47 20.07
C PRO A 34 26.22 -20.37 19.19
N SER A 35 27.56 -20.29 19.10
CA SER A 35 28.24 -19.26 18.30
C SER A 35 28.02 -19.39 16.79
N SER A 36 27.76 -20.61 16.31
CA SER A 36 27.64 -20.91 14.89
C SER A 36 26.78 -22.15 14.62
N THR A 37 26.11 -22.15 13.48
CA THR A 37 25.44 -23.34 12.91
C THR A 37 25.54 -23.31 11.37
N LYS A 38 25.28 -24.43 10.70
CA LYS A 38 25.25 -24.44 9.22
C LYS A 38 23.88 -24.02 8.70
N TYR A 39 22.81 -24.59 9.26
CA TYR A 39 21.42 -24.30 8.92
C TYR A 39 20.68 -23.80 10.16
N LEU A 40 20.22 -22.54 10.11
CA LEU A 40 19.40 -21.93 11.15
C LEU A 40 17.96 -21.79 10.67
N ILE A 41 17.01 -22.34 11.43
CA ILE A 41 15.57 -22.28 11.15
C ILE A 41 14.92 -21.40 12.21
N ILE A 42 14.11 -20.42 11.78
CA ILE A 42 13.42 -19.49 12.67
C ILE A 42 11.94 -19.89 12.75
N GLY A 43 11.51 -20.34 13.92
CA GLY A 43 10.18 -20.89 14.20
C GLY A 43 10.15 -22.42 14.21
N SER A 44 9.43 -23.00 15.17
CA SER A 44 9.26 -24.45 15.40
C SER A 44 7.81 -24.94 15.18
N GLY A 45 7.00 -24.18 14.43
CA GLY A 45 5.75 -24.68 13.88
C GLY A 45 5.99 -25.83 12.87
N ILE A 46 4.91 -26.37 12.31
CA ILE A 46 4.98 -27.51 11.39
C ILE A 46 5.94 -27.30 10.21
N SER A 47 5.98 -26.09 9.63
CA SER A 47 6.93 -25.74 8.57
C SER A 47 8.39 -25.81 9.02
N GLY A 48 8.70 -25.29 10.22
CA GLY A 48 10.06 -25.26 10.77
C GLY A 48 10.59 -26.65 11.12
N VAL A 49 9.82 -27.45 11.87
CA VAL A 49 10.29 -28.79 12.27
C VAL A 49 10.30 -29.76 11.10
N LEU A 50 9.37 -29.65 10.15
CA LEU A 50 9.41 -30.47 8.93
C LEU A 50 10.60 -30.10 8.05
N THR A 51 10.93 -28.80 7.92
CA THR A 51 12.15 -28.38 7.22
C THR A 51 13.41 -28.93 7.90
N ALA A 52 13.49 -28.88 9.23
CA ALA A 52 14.62 -29.45 9.98
C ALA A 52 14.72 -30.98 9.78
N TRP A 53 13.58 -31.67 9.81
CA TRP A 53 13.48 -33.12 9.62
C TRP A 53 13.87 -33.53 8.20
N GLU A 54 13.37 -32.84 7.17
CA GLU A 54 13.68 -33.08 5.75
C GLU A 54 15.16 -32.85 5.45
N LEU A 55 15.77 -31.77 5.96
CA LEU A 55 17.22 -31.54 5.81
C LEU A 55 18.01 -32.75 6.31
N VAL A 56 17.66 -33.27 7.50
CA VAL A 56 18.36 -34.41 8.10
C VAL A 56 18.14 -35.71 7.31
N HIS A 57 16.93 -35.96 6.82
CA HIS A 57 16.63 -37.16 6.04
C HIS A 57 17.17 -37.11 4.61
N ASN A 58 17.48 -35.92 4.10
CA ASN A 58 18.20 -35.71 2.84
C ASN A 58 19.72 -35.53 3.04
N GLY A 59 20.28 -36.01 4.16
CA GLY A 59 21.73 -36.18 4.35
C GLY A 59 22.47 -35.04 5.05
N VAL A 60 21.78 -34.01 5.55
CA VAL A 60 22.38 -33.04 6.47
C VAL A 60 22.57 -33.70 7.84
N LYS A 61 23.70 -33.48 8.50
CA LYS A 61 23.87 -33.94 9.88
C LYS A 61 22.95 -33.16 10.81
N ALA A 62 22.27 -33.79 11.76
CA ALA A 62 21.36 -33.06 12.64
C ALA A 62 22.09 -32.04 13.54
N GLU A 63 23.35 -32.30 13.90
CA GLU A 63 24.23 -31.36 14.64
C GLU A 63 24.51 -30.04 13.88
N ASP A 64 24.35 -30.03 12.55
CA ASP A 64 24.51 -28.85 11.68
C ASP A 64 23.22 -27.98 11.62
N VAL A 65 22.13 -28.38 12.30
CA VAL A 65 20.80 -27.74 12.20
C VAL A 65 20.31 -27.24 13.56
N LEU A 66 19.98 -25.95 13.62
CA LEU A 66 19.48 -25.26 14.82
C LEU A 66 18.12 -24.62 14.55
N ILE A 67 17.14 -24.87 15.42
CA ILE A 67 15.84 -24.18 15.44
C ILE A 67 15.85 -23.12 16.56
N LEU A 68 15.51 -21.87 16.22
CA LEU A 68 15.22 -20.80 17.19
C LEU A 68 13.70 -20.55 17.21
N GLU A 69 13.06 -20.82 18.33
CA GLU A 69 11.63 -20.59 18.54
C GLU A 69 11.42 -19.42 19.51
N ALA A 70 10.57 -18.46 19.13
CA ALA A 70 10.29 -17.26 19.93
C ALA A 70 9.54 -17.56 21.23
N ARG A 71 8.73 -18.62 21.26
CA ARG A 71 7.88 -19.04 22.39
C ARG A 71 8.26 -20.46 22.87
N GLU A 72 7.31 -21.21 23.40
CA GLU A 72 7.47 -22.64 23.66
C GLU A 72 7.58 -23.43 22.35
N ALA A 73 8.26 -24.58 22.38
CA ALA A 73 8.38 -25.44 21.20
C ALA A 73 6.99 -25.78 20.63
N VAL A 74 6.86 -25.75 19.31
CA VAL A 74 5.64 -26.12 18.58
C VAL A 74 4.47 -25.12 18.76
N SER A 75 4.68 -23.93 19.36
CA SER A 75 3.60 -22.92 19.57
C SER A 75 2.85 -22.57 18.28
N GLY A 76 3.56 -22.42 17.16
CA GLY A 76 2.97 -22.05 15.86
C GLY A 76 2.10 -23.13 15.20
N ALA A 77 2.20 -24.40 15.61
CA ALA A 77 1.46 -25.49 14.98
C ALA A 77 -0.02 -25.56 15.40
N THR A 78 -0.41 -24.82 16.45
CA THR A 78 -1.67 -25.04 17.16
C THR A 78 -2.63 -23.86 17.15
N GLY A 79 -2.46 -22.93 16.21
CA GLY A 79 -3.31 -21.74 16.08
C GLY A 79 -4.73 -22.09 15.60
N ARG A 80 -5.20 -21.41 14.55
CA ARG A 80 -6.57 -21.58 14.03
C ARG A 80 -6.87 -22.99 13.47
N ASN A 81 -5.85 -23.75 13.04
CA ASN A 81 -6.15 -25.06 12.44
C ASN A 81 -6.78 -25.97 13.49
N ALA A 82 -8.06 -26.29 13.30
CA ALA A 82 -8.90 -27.11 14.16
C ALA A 82 -8.52 -28.60 14.10
N GLY A 83 -7.26 -28.93 13.87
CA GLY A 83 -6.81 -30.28 13.55
C GLY A 83 -7.30 -30.76 12.19
N HIS A 84 -7.63 -29.84 11.27
CA HIS A 84 -8.24 -30.15 9.99
C HIS A 84 -7.17 -30.32 8.91
N ILE A 85 -7.13 -31.49 8.25
CA ILE A 85 -6.29 -31.77 7.09
C ILE A 85 -7.24 -31.84 5.89
N ARG A 86 -7.56 -30.67 5.34
CA ARG A 86 -8.57 -30.52 4.30
C ARG A 86 -7.99 -29.84 3.07
N PRO A 87 -7.81 -30.56 1.96
CA PRO A 87 -7.55 -29.91 0.68
C PRO A 87 -8.81 -29.18 0.20
N ASP A 88 -8.66 -28.05 -0.48
CA ASP A 88 -9.73 -27.54 -1.33
C ASP A 88 -9.87 -28.42 -2.58
N ALA A 89 -11.06 -28.96 -2.84
CA ALA A 89 -11.32 -29.82 -3.99
C ALA A 89 -11.62 -29.05 -5.29
N PHE A 90 -12.13 -27.82 -5.21
CA PHE A 90 -12.55 -27.02 -6.39
C PHE A 90 -12.97 -25.58 -6.07
N ARG A 91 -13.36 -25.28 -4.83
CA ARG A 91 -14.03 -24.03 -4.43
C ARG A 91 -13.15 -22.81 -4.75
N GLY A 92 -11.86 -22.87 -4.40
CA GLY A 92 -10.87 -21.84 -4.70
C GLY A 92 -10.59 -21.61 -6.20
N PHE A 93 -11.02 -22.51 -7.11
CA PHE A 93 -10.64 -22.47 -8.53
C PHE A 93 -10.92 -21.13 -9.20
N SER A 94 -12.16 -20.61 -9.06
CA SER A 94 -12.55 -19.34 -9.67
C SER A 94 -11.71 -18.16 -9.15
N ALA A 95 -11.31 -18.19 -7.88
CA ALA A 95 -10.46 -17.17 -7.29
C ALA A 95 -9.04 -17.28 -7.88
N PHE A 96 -8.37 -18.43 -7.75
CA PHE A 96 -7.01 -18.64 -8.26
C PHE A 96 -6.90 -18.41 -9.78
N SER A 97 -7.91 -18.82 -10.55
CA SER A 97 -7.94 -18.64 -12.02
C SER A 97 -7.98 -17.16 -12.41
N SER A 98 -8.61 -16.30 -11.59
CA SER A 98 -8.59 -14.84 -11.79
C SER A 98 -7.24 -14.18 -11.44
N ILE A 99 -6.29 -14.91 -10.84
CA ILE A 99 -4.96 -14.40 -10.47
C ILE A 99 -3.89 -14.99 -11.37
N HIS A 100 -3.87 -16.32 -11.54
CA HIS A 100 -2.77 -17.05 -12.18
C HIS A 100 -3.18 -17.75 -13.50
N GLY A 101 -4.44 -17.59 -13.93
CA GLY A 101 -5.01 -18.35 -15.04
C GLY A 101 -5.44 -19.78 -14.66
N PRO A 102 -6.24 -20.44 -15.51
CA PRO A 102 -6.90 -21.70 -15.17
C PRO A 102 -5.92 -22.87 -14.97
N ASP A 103 -4.81 -22.92 -15.70
CA ASP A 103 -3.85 -24.02 -15.60
C ASP A 103 -3.05 -23.99 -14.30
N GLN A 104 -2.65 -22.80 -13.84
CA GLN A 104 -1.98 -22.67 -12.55
C GLN A 104 -2.96 -22.86 -11.38
N ALA A 105 -4.21 -22.41 -11.53
CA ALA A 105 -5.27 -22.66 -10.55
C ALA A 105 -5.55 -24.16 -10.33
N LYS A 106 -5.54 -24.98 -11.39
CA LYS A 106 -5.62 -26.45 -11.27
C LYS A 106 -4.43 -27.03 -10.48
N LYS A 107 -3.21 -26.58 -10.76
CA LYS A 107 -2.00 -27.05 -10.05
C LYS A 107 -2.02 -26.71 -8.56
N ILE A 108 -2.53 -25.54 -8.18
CA ILE A 108 -2.69 -25.14 -6.77
C ILE A 108 -3.63 -26.12 -6.05
N ILE A 109 -4.80 -26.40 -6.63
CA ILE A 109 -5.79 -27.34 -6.08
C ILE A 109 -5.23 -28.77 -5.98
N GLU A 110 -4.60 -29.29 -7.05
CA GLU A 110 -4.01 -30.63 -7.02
C GLU A 110 -2.87 -30.72 -6.01
N SER A 111 -2.10 -29.64 -5.81
CA SER A 111 -1.05 -29.59 -4.79
C SER A 111 -1.60 -29.73 -3.37
N GLU A 112 -2.79 -29.21 -3.06
CA GLU A 112 -3.43 -29.41 -1.75
C GLU A 112 -3.83 -30.89 -1.57
N LYS A 113 -4.41 -31.52 -2.59
CA LYS A 113 -4.79 -32.94 -2.58
C LYS A 113 -3.57 -33.85 -2.33
N VAL A 114 -2.42 -33.54 -2.95
CA VAL A 114 -1.14 -34.23 -2.70
C VAL A 114 -0.66 -34.09 -1.24
N VAL A 115 -0.95 -32.97 -0.55
CA VAL A 115 -0.57 -32.80 0.87
C VAL A 115 -1.34 -33.77 1.77
N LEU A 116 -2.63 -34.01 1.53
CA LEU A 116 -3.42 -34.99 2.31
C LEU A 116 -2.78 -36.38 2.25
N GLU A 117 -2.51 -36.89 1.04
CA GLU A 117 -1.92 -38.22 0.85
C GLU A 117 -0.50 -38.31 1.43
N LYS A 118 0.32 -37.25 1.29
CA LYS A 118 1.65 -37.21 1.92
C LYS A 118 1.59 -37.26 3.44
N VAL A 119 0.69 -36.50 4.08
CA VAL A 119 0.54 -36.50 5.54
C VAL A 119 0.03 -37.85 6.04
N LYS A 120 -0.95 -38.44 5.35
CA LYS A 120 -1.47 -39.78 5.63
C LYS A 120 -0.38 -40.86 5.53
N HIS A 121 0.39 -40.85 4.44
CA HIS A 121 1.51 -41.77 4.26
C HIS A 121 2.59 -41.59 5.33
N PHE A 122 2.98 -40.35 5.64
CA PHE A 122 3.98 -40.03 6.67
C PHE A 122 3.57 -40.54 8.05
N ILE A 123 2.33 -40.28 8.47
CA ILE A 123 1.79 -40.73 9.76
C ILE A 123 1.78 -42.27 9.85
N ALA A 124 1.36 -42.95 8.78
CA ALA A 124 1.33 -44.41 8.73
C ALA A 124 2.75 -45.02 8.74
N ALA A 125 3.64 -44.54 7.87
CA ALA A 125 5.02 -45.04 7.73
C ALA A 125 5.85 -44.89 9.01
N HIS A 126 5.53 -43.89 9.84
CA HIS A 126 6.22 -43.63 11.10
C HIS A 126 5.42 -44.02 12.36
N SER A 127 4.21 -44.58 12.20
CA SER A 127 3.31 -44.97 13.30
C SER A 127 3.09 -43.86 14.33
N ILE A 128 2.77 -42.66 13.85
CA ILE A 128 2.66 -41.45 14.69
C ILE A 128 1.32 -41.45 15.45
N ASP A 129 1.36 -41.56 16.78
CA ASP A 129 0.21 -41.22 17.62
C ASP A 129 -0.01 -39.70 17.61
N CYS A 130 -0.89 -39.25 16.73
CA CYS A 130 -1.38 -37.88 16.67
C CYS A 130 -2.89 -37.81 16.45
N ASP A 131 -3.67 -38.68 17.09
CA ASP A 131 -5.15 -38.75 16.98
C ASP A 131 -5.64 -38.69 15.51
N PHE A 132 -4.93 -39.32 14.57
CA PHE A 132 -5.21 -39.20 13.13
C PHE A 132 -6.46 -39.96 12.72
N VAL A 133 -7.34 -39.30 11.95
CA VAL A 133 -8.55 -39.89 11.38
C VAL A 133 -8.60 -39.64 9.87
N ASP A 134 -8.54 -40.72 9.10
CA ASP A 134 -8.80 -40.73 7.66
C ASP A 134 -10.32 -40.72 7.42
N THR A 135 -10.85 -39.74 6.68
CA THR A 135 -12.30 -39.54 6.57
C THR A 135 -12.67 -38.72 5.32
N THR A 136 -13.84 -38.07 5.33
CA THR A 136 -14.24 -37.04 4.38
C THR A 136 -14.56 -35.74 5.09
N THR A 137 -14.53 -34.63 4.33
CA THR A 137 -15.08 -33.34 4.75
C THR A 137 -16.38 -33.09 4.00
N MET A 138 -17.33 -32.42 4.66
CA MET A 138 -18.52 -31.84 4.03
C MET A 138 -18.44 -30.32 4.07
N ASP A 139 -18.45 -29.66 2.89
CA ASP A 139 -18.72 -28.22 2.78
C ASP A 139 -20.23 -28.02 2.69
N VAL A 140 -20.82 -27.52 3.77
CA VAL A 140 -22.25 -27.40 3.99
C VAL A 140 -22.68 -25.98 3.61
N CYS A 141 -23.42 -25.85 2.52
CA CYS A 141 -23.97 -24.58 2.05
C CYS A 141 -25.19 -24.21 2.89
N LEU A 142 -25.10 -23.12 3.67
CA LEU A 142 -26.17 -22.62 4.54
C LEU A 142 -26.87 -21.36 3.99
N THR A 143 -26.39 -20.83 2.86
CA THR A 143 -27.01 -19.70 2.16
C THR A 143 -27.01 -19.94 0.65
N LYS A 144 -28.02 -19.38 -0.02
CA LYS A 144 -28.18 -19.50 -1.47
C LYS A 144 -27.05 -18.81 -2.25
N GLU A 145 -26.56 -17.68 -1.75
CA GLU A 145 -25.38 -16.98 -2.29
C GLU A 145 -24.14 -17.91 -2.35
N PHE A 146 -23.87 -18.65 -1.26
CA PHE A 146 -22.72 -19.53 -1.21
C PHE A 146 -22.92 -20.82 -2.03
N GLU A 147 -24.14 -21.34 -2.08
CA GLU A 147 -24.52 -22.46 -2.95
C GLU A 147 -24.29 -22.12 -4.44
N GLU A 148 -24.75 -20.95 -4.88
CA GLU A 148 -24.54 -20.46 -6.25
C GLU A 148 -23.05 -20.24 -6.55
N TYR A 149 -22.27 -19.73 -5.59
CA TYR A 149 -20.81 -19.59 -5.69
C TYR A 149 -20.11 -20.96 -5.85
N GLN A 150 -20.47 -21.94 -5.01
CA GLN A 150 -19.94 -23.31 -5.07
C GLN A 150 -20.25 -23.96 -6.41
N ALA A 151 -21.51 -23.93 -6.84
CA ALA A 151 -21.95 -24.51 -8.11
C ALA A 151 -21.20 -23.89 -9.31
N LYS A 152 -21.03 -22.57 -9.32
CA LYS A 152 -20.26 -21.87 -10.35
C LYS A 152 -18.78 -22.28 -10.36
N SER A 153 -18.13 -22.36 -9.19
CA SER A 153 -16.71 -22.74 -9.12
C SER A 153 -16.49 -24.21 -9.48
N PHE A 154 -17.40 -25.11 -9.08
CA PHE A 154 -17.40 -26.51 -9.46
C PHE A 154 -17.57 -26.71 -10.97
N ALA A 155 -18.50 -25.97 -11.60
CA ALA A 155 -18.68 -26.00 -13.05
C ALA A 155 -17.44 -25.48 -13.79
N ALA A 156 -16.86 -24.36 -13.34
CA ALA A 156 -15.66 -23.78 -13.93
C ALA A 156 -14.43 -24.70 -13.81
N PHE A 157 -14.24 -25.35 -12.66
CA PHE A 157 -13.14 -26.30 -12.44
C PHE A 157 -13.24 -27.51 -13.38
N LYS A 158 -14.43 -28.11 -13.51
CA LYS A 158 -14.66 -29.20 -14.47
C LYS A 158 -14.46 -28.75 -15.92
N ALA A 159 -14.96 -27.56 -16.30
CA ALA A 159 -14.80 -27.02 -17.64
C ALA A 159 -13.32 -26.76 -18.00
N ALA A 160 -12.47 -26.47 -17.01
CA ALA A 160 -11.02 -26.34 -17.19
C ALA A 160 -10.27 -27.69 -17.22
N GLY A 161 -10.97 -28.82 -17.05
CA GLY A 161 -10.38 -30.16 -17.02
C GLY A 161 -9.85 -30.59 -15.63
N GLY A 162 -10.38 -30.03 -14.54
CA GLY A 162 -10.06 -30.46 -13.18
C GLY A 162 -10.73 -31.80 -12.79
N ASP A 163 -10.01 -32.65 -12.05
CA ASP A 163 -10.57 -33.89 -11.49
C ASP A 163 -11.55 -33.59 -10.35
N ALA A 164 -12.84 -33.81 -10.61
CA ALA A 164 -13.91 -33.74 -9.62
C ALA A 164 -14.53 -35.12 -9.31
N SER A 165 -13.92 -36.23 -9.77
CA SER A 165 -14.50 -37.58 -9.65
C SER A 165 -14.67 -38.07 -8.22
N HIS A 166 -13.86 -37.52 -7.31
CA HIS A 166 -13.84 -37.83 -5.88
C HIS A 166 -14.81 -36.96 -5.05
N VAL A 167 -15.55 -36.04 -5.68
CA VAL A 167 -16.49 -35.12 -5.02
C VAL A 167 -17.92 -35.65 -5.15
N LYS A 168 -18.59 -35.89 -4.02
CA LYS A 168 -20.02 -36.20 -3.97
C LYS A 168 -20.81 -34.93 -3.70
N TYR A 169 -22.05 -34.88 -4.18
CA TYR A 169 -22.96 -33.75 -4.01
C TYR A 169 -24.33 -34.24 -3.52
N TYR A 170 -24.86 -33.56 -2.50
CA TYR A 170 -26.17 -33.82 -1.91
C TYR A 170 -26.96 -32.51 -1.82
N GLN A 171 -28.29 -32.58 -1.87
CA GLN A 171 -29.17 -31.40 -1.82
C GLN A 171 -30.48 -31.66 -1.05
N GLY A 172 -31.10 -30.59 -0.54
CA GLY A 172 -32.38 -30.66 0.17
C GLY A 172 -32.33 -31.58 1.40
N ASN A 173 -33.32 -32.46 1.54
CA ASN A 173 -33.41 -33.35 2.71
C ASN A 173 -32.21 -34.30 2.85
N GLU A 174 -31.58 -34.71 1.74
CA GLU A 174 -30.38 -35.55 1.81
C GLU A 174 -29.19 -34.75 2.36
N ALA A 175 -28.98 -33.51 1.90
CA ALA A 175 -27.97 -32.62 2.45
C ALA A 175 -28.14 -32.44 3.97
N LYS A 176 -29.36 -32.15 4.42
CA LYS A 176 -29.68 -31.98 5.85
C LYS A 176 -29.42 -33.24 6.68
N SER A 177 -29.77 -34.41 6.15
CA SER A 177 -29.52 -35.70 6.79
C SER A 177 -28.01 -36.00 6.89
N LYS A 178 -27.26 -35.79 5.80
CA LYS A 178 -25.82 -36.04 5.73
C LYS A 178 -25.01 -35.11 6.64
N SER A 179 -25.22 -33.80 6.55
CA SER A 179 -24.50 -32.83 7.39
C SER A 179 -25.03 -32.72 8.81
N ARG A 180 -26.17 -33.37 9.10
CA ARG A 180 -26.91 -33.25 10.37
C ARG A 180 -27.18 -31.79 10.74
N ASN A 181 -27.50 -30.96 9.74
CA ASN A 181 -27.80 -29.53 9.90
C ASN A 181 -29.14 -29.23 9.22
N LYS A 182 -30.10 -28.71 9.99
CA LYS A 182 -31.47 -28.39 9.55
C LYS A 182 -31.56 -27.32 8.45
N ASP A 183 -30.55 -26.47 8.34
CA ASP A 183 -30.47 -25.30 7.45
C ASP A 183 -29.58 -25.56 6.21
N ALA A 184 -29.04 -26.77 6.06
CA ALA A 184 -28.29 -27.16 4.86
C ALA A 184 -29.17 -27.12 3.60
N LEU A 185 -28.70 -26.40 2.58
CA LEU A 185 -29.30 -26.33 1.25
C LEU A 185 -28.70 -27.41 0.35
N SER A 186 -27.37 -27.46 0.32
CA SER A 186 -26.56 -28.46 -0.37
C SER A 186 -25.27 -28.76 0.39
N VAL A 187 -24.67 -29.90 0.07
CA VAL A 187 -23.41 -30.38 0.65
C VAL A 187 -22.53 -30.91 -0.46
N TYR A 188 -21.26 -30.50 -0.45
CA TYR A 188 -20.21 -31.14 -1.25
C TYR A 188 -19.29 -31.94 -0.31
N GLU A 189 -19.11 -33.23 -0.57
CA GLU A 189 -18.30 -34.15 0.25
C GLU A 189 -17.08 -34.66 -0.52
N TRP A 190 -15.90 -34.64 0.09
CA TRP A 190 -14.65 -35.14 -0.53
C TRP A 190 -13.64 -35.66 0.52
N PRO A 191 -12.61 -36.43 0.14
CA PRO A 191 -11.60 -36.96 1.07
C PRO A 191 -10.89 -35.87 1.88
N ALA A 192 -10.71 -36.14 3.17
CA ALA A 192 -10.02 -35.27 4.11
C ALA A 192 -9.49 -36.10 5.29
N ALA A 193 -8.75 -35.48 6.19
CA ALA A 193 -8.41 -36.09 7.47
C ALA A 193 -8.52 -35.08 8.62
N SER A 194 -8.42 -35.58 9.84
CA SER A 194 -8.14 -34.78 11.02
C SER A 194 -6.98 -35.35 11.82
N ASN A 195 -6.36 -34.52 12.65
CA ASN A 195 -5.29 -34.92 13.56
C ASN A 195 -5.19 -34.00 14.79
N HIS A 196 -4.30 -34.37 15.70
CA HIS A 196 -3.79 -33.53 16.79
C HIS A 196 -2.48 -32.86 16.33
N PRO A 197 -2.51 -31.58 15.89
CA PRO A 197 -1.38 -30.94 15.23
C PRO A 197 -0.18 -30.72 16.16
N ALA A 198 -0.41 -30.54 17.47
CA ALA A 198 0.69 -30.49 18.44
C ALA A 198 1.40 -31.84 18.52
N LYS A 199 0.68 -32.96 18.74
CA LYS A 199 1.29 -34.30 18.80
C LYS A 199 2.12 -34.62 17.54
N LEU A 200 1.57 -34.38 16.34
CA LEU A 200 2.30 -34.62 15.08
C LEU A 200 3.60 -33.81 15.02
N THR A 201 3.52 -32.51 15.30
CA THR A 201 4.67 -31.60 15.20
C THR A 201 5.71 -31.89 16.29
N GLN A 202 5.26 -32.24 17.51
CA GLN A 202 6.11 -32.67 18.63
C GLN A 202 6.82 -34.01 18.35
N TRP A 203 6.18 -34.93 17.64
CA TRP A 203 6.81 -36.17 17.19
C TRP A 203 7.95 -35.89 16.19
N ILE A 204 7.68 -35.06 15.17
CA ILE A 204 8.70 -34.68 14.15
C ILE A 204 9.89 -33.99 14.82
N LEU A 205 9.63 -33.05 15.74
CA LEU A 205 10.65 -32.38 16.53
C LEU A 205 11.44 -33.37 17.42
N SER A 206 10.77 -34.36 18.01
CA SER A 206 11.42 -35.37 18.85
C SER A 206 12.33 -36.28 18.04
N ASP A 207 11.94 -36.65 16.82
CA ASP A 207 12.78 -37.44 15.93
C ASP A 207 14.02 -36.66 15.48
N PHE A 208 13.84 -35.39 15.08
CA PHE A 208 14.93 -34.48 14.78
C PHE A 208 15.94 -34.34 15.94
N ILE A 209 15.47 -34.10 17.17
CA ILE A 209 16.35 -33.96 18.34
C ILE A 209 17.04 -35.29 18.69
N ARG A 210 16.36 -36.44 18.58
CA ARG A 210 16.99 -37.76 18.79
C ARG A 210 18.17 -38.04 17.86
N LYS A 211 18.16 -37.45 16.65
CA LYS A 211 19.25 -37.58 15.66
C LYS A 211 20.42 -36.62 15.92
N GLY A 212 20.34 -35.75 16.93
CA GLY A 212 21.34 -34.73 17.28
C GLY A 212 20.90 -33.29 17.00
N GLY A 213 19.66 -33.09 16.54
CA GLY A 213 19.11 -31.77 16.19
C GLY A 213 18.92 -30.85 17.39
N GLN A 214 19.07 -29.55 17.16
CA GLN A 214 19.10 -28.53 18.21
C GLN A 214 17.88 -27.58 18.17
N ILE A 215 17.34 -27.23 19.33
CA ILE A 215 16.27 -26.22 19.48
C ILE A 215 16.47 -25.34 20.71
N TRP A 216 16.29 -24.03 20.55
CA TRP A 216 16.24 -23.03 21.60
C TRP A 216 14.85 -22.39 21.65
N THR A 217 14.11 -22.65 22.72
CA THR A 217 12.76 -22.11 23.00
C THR A 217 12.86 -20.81 23.79
N HIS A 218 11.87 -19.92 23.68
CA HIS A 218 11.88 -18.55 24.22
C HIS A 218 13.07 -17.72 23.69
N CYS A 219 13.34 -17.87 22.39
CA CYS A 219 14.48 -17.31 21.67
C CYS A 219 14.02 -16.47 20.46
N PRO A 220 13.32 -15.34 20.67
CA PRO A 220 12.93 -14.48 19.56
C PRO A 220 14.17 -13.97 18.83
N VAL A 221 14.25 -14.27 17.53
CA VAL A 221 15.20 -13.60 16.64
C VAL A 221 14.73 -12.17 16.43
N THR A 222 15.62 -11.21 16.62
CA THR A 222 15.31 -9.78 16.51
C THR A 222 15.85 -9.15 15.23
N LYS A 223 16.88 -9.74 14.62
CA LYS A 223 17.53 -9.26 13.40
C LYS A 223 18.29 -10.39 12.69
N VAL A 224 18.35 -10.32 11.37
CA VAL A 224 19.28 -11.11 10.55
C VAL A 224 20.07 -10.12 9.69
N GLU A 225 21.39 -10.17 9.72
CA GLU A 225 22.26 -9.27 8.94
C GLU A 225 23.43 -10.01 8.28
N LYS A 226 24.07 -9.41 7.29
CA LYS A 226 25.14 -10.07 6.52
C LYS A 226 26.40 -10.19 7.37
N HIS A 227 26.91 -11.42 7.52
CA HIS A 227 28.16 -11.69 8.20
C HIS A 227 29.34 -11.10 7.42
N SER A 228 30.28 -10.47 8.14
CA SER A 228 31.36 -9.65 7.55
C SER A 228 32.77 -10.24 7.66
N GLN A 229 32.98 -11.27 8.49
CA GLN A 229 34.33 -11.69 8.89
C GLN A 229 34.87 -12.91 8.16
N THR A 230 34.01 -13.85 7.71
CA THR A 230 34.46 -15.11 7.07
C THR A 230 33.58 -15.51 5.89
N PRO A 231 34.12 -16.15 4.82
CA PRO A 231 33.29 -16.69 3.73
C PRO A 231 32.47 -17.94 4.12
N LYS A 232 32.81 -18.57 5.26
CA LYS A 232 32.18 -19.82 5.73
C LYS A 232 30.75 -19.61 6.23
N PHE A 233 30.45 -18.43 6.78
CA PHE A 233 29.14 -18.05 7.28
C PHE A 233 28.68 -16.78 6.55
N ARG A 234 27.38 -16.64 6.33
CA ARG A 234 26.79 -15.59 5.49
C ARG A 234 25.94 -14.62 6.28
N TRP A 235 25.40 -15.05 7.42
CA TRP A 235 24.39 -14.33 8.19
C TRP A 235 24.67 -14.35 9.68
N ASP A 236 24.59 -13.19 10.33
CA ASP A 236 24.58 -13.02 11.77
C ASP A 236 23.12 -12.91 12.24
N VAL A 237 22.69 -13.87 13.07
CA VAL A 237 21.31 -13.98 13.56
C VAL A 237 21.27 -13.58 15.03
N HIS A 238 20.59 -12.47 15.30
CA HIS A 238 20.59 -11.81 16.61
C HIS A 238 19.43 -12.24 17.49
N THR A 239 19.72 -12.48 18.77
CA THR A 239 18.75 -12.75 19.82
C THR A 239 19.15 -12.02 21.10
N SER A 240 18.26 -11.93 22.09
CA SER A 240 18.60 -11.44 23.44
C SER A 240 19.63 -12.30 24.18
N ARG A 241 19.93 -13.51 23.70
CA ARG A 241 20.82 -14.49 24.32
C ARG A 241 22.15 -14.70 23.59
N GLY A 242 22.43 -13.87 22.58
CA GLY A 242 23.65 -13.88 21.78
C GLY A 242 23.36 -13.87 20.27
N VAL A 243 24.43 -13.92 19.49
CA VAL A 243 24.41 -13.95 18.02
C VAL A 243 24.85 -15.33 17.55
N VAL A 244 24.10 -15.91 16.61
CA VAL A 244 24.48 -17.15 15.92
C VAL A 244 24.94 -16.82 14.52
N THR A 245 26.17 -17.21 14.16
CA THR A 245 26.65 -17.14 12.77
C THR A 245 26.09 -18.34 11.98
N ALA A 246 25.49 -18.09 10.81
CA ALA A 246 24.83 -19.12 10.00
C ALA A 246 25.27 -19.05 8.54
N HIS A 247 25.44 -20.20 7.89
CA HIS A 247 25.60 -20.25 6.43
C HIS A 247 24.25 -20.09 5.73
N THR A 248 23.22 -20.79 6.21
CA THR A 248 21.88 -20.77 5.65
C THR A 248 20.86 -20.42 6.73
N VAL A 249 19.93 -19.51 6.42
CA VAL A 249 18.84 -19.08 7.32
C VAL A 249 17.49 -19.37 6.66
N ILE A 250 16.56 -19.99 7.39
CA ILE A 250 15.24 -20.36 6.88
C ILE A 250 14.14 -19.74 7.74
N HIS A 251 13.34 -18.88 7.15
CA HIS A 251 12.26 -18.14 7.82
C HIS A 251 10.96 -18.97 7.80
N CYS A 252 10.67 -19.64 8.92
CA CYS A 252 9.46 -20.44 9.14
C CYS A 252 8.48 -19.74 10.11
N THR A 253 8.52 -18.40 10.15
CA THR A 253 7.80 -17.53 11.10
C THR A 253 6.36 -17.18 10.69
N ASN A 254 5.86 -17.74 9.57
CA ASN A 254 4.54 -17.50 9.01
C ASN A 254 4.17 -16.01 8.90
N ALA A 255 3.15 -15.55 9.64
CA ALA A 255 2.68 -14.16 9.64
C ALA A 255 3.75 -13.15 10.11
N TYR A 256 4.69 -13.58 10.95
CA TYR A 256 5.72 -12.73 11.56
C TYR A 256 6.95 -12.54 10.66
N ALA A 257 6.98 -13.14 9.46
CA ALA A 257 8.08 -12.98 8.50
C ALA A 257 8.43 -11.50 8.18
N PRO A 258 7.47 -10.56 8.01
CA PRO A 258 7.78 -9.15 7.76
C PRO A 258 8.59 -8.45 8.86
N ALA A 259 8.63 -8.98 10.10
CA ALA A 259 9.43 -8.42 11.18
C ALA A 259 10.94 -8.67 10.99
N LEU A 260 11.32 -9.71 10.25
CA LEU A 260 12.71 -10.02 9.88
C LEU A 260 13.01 -9.72 8.41
N LEU A 261 11.97 -9.62 7.58
CA LEU A 261 12.04 -9.39 6.12
C LEU A 261 11.11 -8.22 5.73
N PRO A 262 11.50 -6.95 5.98
CA PRO A 262 10.60 -5.79 5.82
C PRO A 262 10.03 -5.59 4.41
N HIS A 263 10.65 -6.16 3.37
CA HIS A 263 10.11 -6.15 2.01
C HIS A 263 8.80 -6.96 1.87
N LEU A 264 8.47 -7.85 2.82
CA LEU A 264 7.24 -8.64 2.83
C LEU A 264 6.03 -7.93 3.46
N ILE A 265 6.17 -6.72 3.98
CA ILE A 265 5.08 -5.97 4.67
C ILE A 265 3.81 -5.86 3.82
N ASN A 266 3.94 -5.68 2.51
CA ASN A 266 2.81 -5.55 1.59
C ASN A 266 2.34 -6.90 1.00
N PHE A 267 3.03 -8.00 1.31
CA PHE A 267 2.79 -9.33 0.73
C PHE A 267 2.27 -10.35 1.74
N VAL A 268 2.49 -10.14 3.05
CA VAL A 268 1.99 -11.01 4.14
C VAL A 268 1.26 -10.15 5.17
N THR A 269 -0.07 -10.24 5.22
CA THR A 269 -0.89 -9.59 6.25
C THR A 269 -1.10 -10.55 7.44
N PRO A 270 -0.78 -10.15 8.68
CA PRO A 270 -1.12 -10.94 9.86
C PRO A 270 -2.63 -10.86 10.12
N LEU A 271 -3.28 -12.00 10.33
CA LEU A 271 -4.70 -12.05 10.66
C LEU A 271 -4.95 -12.95 11.87
N ARG A 272 -5.40 -12.36 12.98
CA ARG A 272 -5.85 -13.11 14.16
C ARG A 272 -7.11 -13.88 13.82
N ALA A 273 -7.06 -15.17 14.14
CA ALA A 273 -8.21 -16.05 14.04
C ALA A 273 -8.35 -16.88 15.33
N GLN A 274 -9.55 -17.43 15.54
CA GLN A 274 -9.99 -17.99 16.81
C GLN A 274 -10.54 -19.40 16.62
N ALA A 275 -10.28 -20.26 17.61
CA ALA A 275 -10.81 -21.60 17.69
C ALA A 275 -11.34 -21.89 19.10
N HIS A 276 -12.22 -22.88 19.17
CA HIS A 276 -13.06 -23.17 20.32
C HIS A 276 -13.12 -24.69 20.50
N ALA A 277 -12.96 -25.16 21.74
CA ALA A 277 -13.19 -26.56 22.10
C ALA A 277 -14.52 -26.68 22.83
N TYR A 278 -15.32 -27.69 22.47
CA TYR A 278 -16.60 -28.00 23.10
C TYR A 278 -16.61 -29.43 23.62
N VAL A 279 -17.07 -29.62 24.85
CA VAL A 279 -17.51 -30.94 25.32
C VAL A 279 -18.84 -31.25 24.62
N ALA A 280 -18.88 -32.42 23.98
CA ALA A 280 -20.03 -32.90 23.23
C ALA A 280 -21.30 -33.00 24.10
N THR A 281 -22.44 -32.65 23.53
CA THR A 281 -23.76 -32.90 24.13
C THR A 281 -24.22 -34.33 23.79
N PRO A 282 -25.27 -34.88 24.44
CA PRO A 282 -25.79 -36.22 24.16
C PRO A 282 -26.21 -36.43 22.69
N ALA A 283 -26.54 -35.36 21.97
CA ALA A 283 -26.91 -35.41 20.55
C ALA A 283 -25.73 -35.72 19.61
N ILE A 284 -24.48 -35.52 20.05
CA ILE A 284 -23.26 -35.84 19.29
C ILE A 284 -22.27 -36.71 20.09
N SER A 285 -22.80 -37.57 20.96
CA SER A 285 -22.01 -38.48 21.81
C SER A 285 -22.35 -39.94 21.53
N GLY A 286 -21.44 -40.86 21.87
CA GLY A 286 -21.63 -42.30 21.64
C GLY A 286 -21.80 -42.64 20.16
N GLU A 287 -22.84 -43.39 19.83
CA GLU A 287 -23.20 -43.74 18.44
C GLU A 287 -23.54 -42.52 17.56
N LYS A 288 -23.77 -41.34 18.16
CA LYS A 288 -24.05 -40.09 17.46
C LYS A 288 -22.80 -39.22 17.21
N VAL A 289 -21.58 -39.73 17.41
CA VAL A 289 -20.34 -39.00 17.10
C VAL A 289 -20.25 -38.68 15.61
N LEU A 290 -19.63 -37.54 15.28
CA LEU A 290 -19.38 -37.11 13.91
C LEU A 290 -18.11 -37.77 13.37
N HIS A 291 -18.27 -38.68 12.41
CA HIS A 291 -17.15 -39.34 11.75
C HIS A 291 -16.51 -38.50 10.63
N ASN A 292 -17.27 -37.56 10.06
CA ASN A 292 -16.82 -36.65 9.01
C ASN A 292 -16.43 -35.29 9.61
N THR A 293 -15.52 -34.58 8.94
CA THR A 293 -15.25 -33.18 9.26
C THR A 293 -16.26 -32.27 8.55
N LEU A 294 -16.63 -31.13 9.15
CA LEU A 294 -17.61 -30.20 8.58
C LEU A 294 -16.97 -28.83 8.30
N SER A 295 -17.60 -28.12 7.37
CA SER A 295 -17.31 -26.73 7.08
C SER A 295 -18.63 -26.03 6.78
N LEU A 296 -19.09 -25.24 7.74
CA LEU A 296 -20.39 -24.59 7.78
C LEU A 296 -20.27 -23.23 7.09
N ARG A 297 -20.85 -23.09 5.89
CA ARG A 297 -20.58 -21.95 5.00
C ARG A 297 -21.81 -21.05 4.86
N TYR A 298 -21.69 -19.83 5.36
CA TYR A 298 -22.69 -18.77 5.18
C TYR A 298 -22.28 -17.82 4.05
N SER A 299 -20.98 -17.64 3.83
CA SER A 299 -20.40 -16.97 2.67
C SER A 299 -18.95 -17.40 2.48
N LEU A 300 -18.26 -16.85 1.48
CA LEU A 300 -16.82 -17.10 1.27
C LEU A 300 -15.96 -16.68 2.48
N TYR A 301 -16.45 -15.76 3.32
CA TYR A 301 -15.71 -15.15 4.44
C TYR A 301 -16.30 -15.49 5.82
N HIS A 302 -17.57 -15.90 5.90
CA HIS A 302 -18.24 -16.29 7.13
C HIS A 302 -18.44 -17.81 7.16
N PHE A 303 -17.66 -18.48 7.99
CA PHE A 303 -17.71 -19.93 8.12
C PHE A 303 -17.13 -20.45 9.43
N PHE A 304 -17.54 -21.68 9.78
CA PHE A 304 -16.95 -22.46 10.87
C PHE A 304 -16.48 -23.81 10.34
N SER A 305 -15.19 -24.10 10.47
CA SER A 305 -14.64 -25.46 10.29
C SER A 305 -14.83 -26.26 11.58
N LEU A 306 -15.21 -27.52 11.49
CA LEU A 306 -15.48 -28.37 12.65
C LEU A 306 -14.91 -29.79 12.46
N ILE A 307 -14.30 -30.32 13.52
CA ILE A 307 -14.01 -31.75 13.68
C ILE A 307 -14.54 -32.24 15.02
N GLN A 308 -14.78 -33.55 15.16
CA GLN A 308 -14.91 -34.20 16.46
C GLN A 308 -13.75 -35.19 16.66
N ARG A 309 -13.10 -35.12 17.81
CA ARG A 309 -11.96 -35.97 18.16
C ARG A 309 -12.46 -37.37 18.56
N PRO A 310 -11.86 -38.47 18.04
CA PRO A 310 -12.34 -39.83 18.32
C PRO A 310 -12.03 -40.29 19.75
N ASN A 311 -10.93 -39.80 20.34
CA ASN A 311 -10.38 -40.31 21.60
C ASN A 311 -11.10 -39.79 22.84
N ASP A 312 -11.65 -38.58 22.79
CA ASP A 312 -12.27 -37.87 23.92
C ASP A 312 -13.62 -37.23 23.57
N GLY A 313 -14.08 -37.34 22.32
CA GLY A 313 -15.34 -36.77 21.86
C GLY A 313 -15.35 -35.24 21.76
N ILE A 314 -14.25 -34.55 22.07
CA ILE A 314 -14.20 -33.08 22.06
C ILE A 314 -14.36 -32.58 20.62
N VAL A 315 -15.28 -31.63 20.45
CA VAL A 315 -15.50 -30.96 19.17
C VAL A 315 -14.62 -29.72 19.12
N ILE A 316 -13.83 -29.59 18.04
CA ILE A 316 -13.03 -28.39 17.80
C ILE A 316 -13.65 -27.61 16.65
N MET A 317 -13.98 -26.34 16.91
CA MET A 317 -14.55 -25.43 15.93
C MET A 317 -13.63 -24.21 15.69
N GLY A 318 -13.18 -24.03 14.46
CA GLY A 318 -12.39 -22.88 14.00
C GLY A 318 -13.28 -21.84 13.30
N GLY A 319 -13.29 -20.60 13.80
CA GLY A 319 -14.18 -19.53 13.30
C GLY A 319 -13.56 -18.67 12.19
N SER A 320 -14.43 -18.04 11.38
CA SER A 320 -14.15 -16.89 10.51
C SER A 320 -15.39 -16.02 10.35
N SER A 321 -15.19 -14.71 10.23
CA SER A 321 -16.22 -13.67 10.12
C SER A 321 -15.62 -12.46 9.37
N VAL A 322 -16.29 -11.38 8.94
CA VAL A 322 -17.64 -10.83 9.17
C VAL A 322 -18.13 -10.28 7.82
N LYS A 323 -19.44 -10.38 7.54
CA LYS A 323 -20.22 -9.30 6.91
C LYS A 323 -21.71 -9.49 7.21
N THR A 324 -22.14 -9.03 8.38
CA THR A 324 -23.54 -8.76 8.71
C THR A 324 -23.63 -7.31 9.20
N ALA A 325 -24.77 -6.65 9.01
CA ALA A 325 -24.93 -5.22 9.32
C ALA A 325 -24.71 -4.86 10.80
N GLU A 326 -24.80 -5.85 11.71
CA GLU A 326 -24.72 -5.67 13.16
C GLU A 326 -23.32 -5.94 13.75
N ALA A 327 -22.43 -6.60 13.00
CA ALA A 327 -21.12 -6.97 13.49
C ALA A 327 -20.09 -5.83 13.28
N SER A 328 -20.05 -4.96 14.29
CA SER A 328 -19.36 -3.66 14.34
C SER A 328 -17.95 -3.56 13.72
N GLU A 329 -17.60 -2.35 13.29
CA GLU A 329 -16.28 -1.92 12.81
C GLU A 329 -15.14 -2.34 13.75
N LYS A 330 -15.39 -2.45 15.06
CA LYS A 330 -14.41 -2.91 16.07
C LYS A 330 -13.89 -4.33 15.81
N ILE A 331 -14.70 -5.24 15.24
CA ILE A 331 -14.22 -6.59 14.87
C ILE A 331 -13.33 -6.53 13.62
N ALA A 332 -13.65 -5.66 12.66
CA ALA A 332 -12.82 -5.48 11.48
C ALA A 332 -11.46 -4.86 11.84
N ALA A 333 -11.47 -3.81 12.67
CA ALA A 333 -10.27 -3.10 13.13
C ALA A 333 -9.33 -3.95 14.01
N SER A 334 -9.81 -5.04 14.61
CA SER A 334 -9.04 -5.88 15.55
C SER A 334 -8.64 -7.27 15.00
N LYS A 335 -8.81 -7.49 13.68
CA LYS A 335 -8.42 -8.72 12.98
C LYS A 335 -7.01 -8.69 12.42
N GLU A 336 -6.62 -7.57 11.83
CA GLU A 336 -5.23 -7.36 11.42
C GLU A 336 -4.43 -7.03 12.67
N THR A 337 -3.67 -8.02 13.17
CA THR A 337 -2.85 -7.88 14.37
C THR A 337 -1.83 -9.01 14.45
N TYR A 338 -0.69 -8.72 15.06
CA TYR A 338 0.33 -9.71 15.44
C TYR A 338 0.10 -10.30 16.84
N ASP A 339 -0.82 -9.71 17.62
CA ASP A 339 -1.14 -10.12 18.98
C ASP A 339 -2.18 -11.25 19.00
N ASP A 340 -1.76 -12.42 19.49
CA ASP A 340 -2.60 -13.58 19.76
C ASP A 340 -2.79 -13.84 21.27
N GLY A 341 -2.59 -12.85 22.14
CA GLY A 341 -2.83 -12.97 23.59
C GLY A 341 -4.30 -13.03 24.00
N ASP A 342 -5.19 -12.43 23.21
CA ASP A 342 -6.62 -12.23 23.54
C ASP A 342 -7.57 -12.76 22.43
N TYR A 343 -8.85 -12.95 22.77
CA TYR A 343 -9.90 -13.46 21.89
C TYR A 343 -11.15 -12.56 21.84
N SER A 344 -12.01 -12.74 20.84
CA SER A 344 -13.28 -12.02 20.73
C SER A 344 -14.39 -12.79 21.45
N GLU A 345 -14.94 -12.21 22.52
CA GLU A 345 -16.11 -12.73 23.22
C GLU A 345 -17.31 -12.89 22.29
N GLN A 346 -17.62 -11.87 21.48
CA GLN A 346 -18.71 -11.94 20.49
C GLN A 346 -18.52 -13.08 19.47
N MET A 347 -17.27 -13.41 19.10
CA MET A 347 -17.01 -14.57 18.24
C MET A 347 -17.15 -15.90 18.99
N ALA A 348 -16.88 -15.95 20.29
CA ALA A 348 -17.15 -17.11 21.14
C ALA A 348 -18.65 -17.32 21.37
N GLU A 349 -19.42 -16.26 21.59
CA GLU A 349 -20.89 -16.29 21.67
C GLU A 349 -21.52 -16.75 20.35
N ASN A 350 -21.07 -16.21 19.21
CA ASN A 350 -21.53 -16.63 17.90
C ASN A 350 -21.19 -18.10 17.64
N SER A 351 -19.96 -18.55 17.93
CA SER A 351 -19.55 -19.95 17.82
C SER A 351 -20.41 -20.85 18.71
N LYS A 352 -20.69 -20.44 19.96
CA LYS A 352 -21.56 -21.17 20.90
C LYS A 352 -23.00 -21.27 20.39
N ARG A 353 -23.53 -20.19 19.79
CA ARG A 353 -24.85 -20.18 19.14
C ARG A 353 -24.90 -21.18 17.99
N GLN A 354 -23.93 -21.13 17.06
CA GLN A 354 -23.90 -22.05 15.92
C GLN A 354 -23.70 -23.52 16.34
N PHE A 355 -22.89 -23.79 17.38
CA PHE A 355 -22.75 -25.13 17.94
C PHE A 355 -24.08 -25.66 18.51
N ASN A 356 -24.82 -24.81 19.23
CA ASN A 356 -26.14 -25.15 19.76
C ASN A 356 -27.19 -25.36 18.65
N ASP A 357 -27.24 -24.46 17.67
CA ASP A 357 -28.22 -24.49 16.56
C ASP A 357 -28.08 -25.73 15.66
N LEU A 358 -26.89 -26.34 15.63
CA LEU A 358 -26.59 -27.53 14.83
C LEU A 358 -26.93 -28.85 15.51
N TYR A 359 -26.82 -28.91 16.84
CA TYR A 359 -26.80 -30.18 17.57
C TYR A 359 -27.75 -30.28 18.76
N LEU A 360 -28.57 -29.26 19.08
CA LEU A 360 -29.64 -29.45 20.05
C LEU A 360 -30.81 -30.20 19.40
N GLU A 361 -31.14 -31.38 19.94
CA GLU A 361 -32.43 -32.03 19.62
C GLU A 361 -33.57 -31.17 20.18
N PRO A 362 -34.74 -31.06 19.50
CA PRO A 362 -35.81 -30.13 19.88
C PRO A 362 -36.31 -30.27 21.33
N GLU A 363 -36.14 -31.44 21.95
CA GLU A 363 -36.58 -31.76 23.31
C GLU A 363 -35.53 -31.49 24.39
N SER A 364 -34.29 -31.14 24.02
CA SER A 364 -33.14 -31.00 24.95
C SER A 364 -32.62 -29.56 25.01
N THR A 365 -33.33 -28.67 25.72
CA THR A 365 -33.03 -27.23 25.76
C THR A 365 -31.95 -26.80 26.77
N LYS A 366 -31.37 -27.74 27.54
CA LYS A 366 -30.44 -27.42 28.64
C LYS A 366 -29.21 -28.33 28.59
N THR A 367 -28.05 -27.75 28.28
CA THR A 367 -26.74 -28.40 28.44
C THR A 367 -26.50 -28.72 29.91
N ARG A 368 -25.90 -29.89 30.18
CA ARG A 368 -25.49 -30.27 31.54
C ARG A 368 -24.28 -29.45 31.98
N ALA A 369 -24.05 -29.35 33.29
CA ALA A 369 -22.82 -28.77 33.80
C ALA A 369 -21.61 -29.57 33.28
N GLY A 370 -20.68 -28.88 32.60
CA GLY A 370 -19.54 -29.50 31.92
C GLY A 370 -19.72 -29.75 30.42
N GLU A 371 -20.93 -29.62 29.86
CA GLU A 371 -21.18 -29.70 28.41
C GLU A 371 -21.07 -28.31 27.72
N GLY A 372 -20.74 -28.30 26.44
CA GLY A 372 -20.62 -27.07 25.65
C GLY A 372 -19.22 -26.45 25.69
N LEU A 373 -19.13 -25.12 25.59
CA LEU A 373 -17.85 -24.41 25.38
C LEU A 373 -16.90 -24.62 26.57
N ALA A 374 -15.78 -25.29 26.30
CA ALA A 374 -14.78 -25.67 27.29
C ALA A 374 -13.50 -24.82 27.23
N HIS A 375 -13.06 -24.41 26.04
CA HIS A 375 -11.87 -23.56 25.88
C HIS A 375 -11.96 -22.67 24.63
N VAL A 376 -11.30 -21.51 24.66
CA VAL A 376 -11.17 -20.56 23.55
C VAL A 376 -9.71 -20.16 23.40
N TRP A 377 -9.20 -20.13 22.17
CA TRP A 377 -7.86 -19.61 21.90
C TRP A 377 -7.76 -18.91 20.54
N THR A 378 -6.69 -18.15 20.36
CA THR A 378 -6.37 -17.46 19.11
C THR A 378 -5.00 -17.84 18.56
N GLY A 379 -4.73 -17.42 17.33
CA GLY A 379 -3.43 -17.53 16.67
C GLY A 379 -3.42 -16.73 15.37
N ILE A 380 -2.23 -16.35 14.91
CA ILE A 380 -2.07 -15.48 13.72
C ILE A 380 -1.84 -16.29 12.44
N LEU A 381 -2.67 -16.04 11.43
CA LEU A 381 -2.51 -16.50 10.05
C LEU A 381 -1.63 -15.53 9.25
N GLY A 382 -0.82 -16.05 8.33
CA GLY A 382 -0.12 -15.24 7.34
C GLY A 382 -0.92 -15.19 6.05
N MET A 383 -1.72 -14.14 5.82
CA MET A 383 -2.49 -13.98 4.60
C MET A 383 -1.60 -13.42 3.48
N THR A 384 -1.31 -14.20 2.45
CA THR A 384 -0.64 -13.70 1.24
C THR A 384 -1.62 -13.03 0.28
N THR A 385 -1.11 -12.19 -0.62
CA THR A 385 -1.92 -11.40 -1.57
C THR A 385 -2.73 -12.24 -2.57
N ASP A 386 -2.30 -13.46 -2.83
CA ASP A 386 -2.95 -14.45 -3.71
C ASP A 386 -3.44 -15.71 -2.96
N SER A 387 -3.27 -15.74 -1.63
CA SER A 387 -3.50 -16.88 -0.73
C SER A 387 -2.59 -18.10 -0.94
N VAL A 388 -1.55 -18.03 -1.77
CA VAL A 388 -0.53 -19.08 -1.95
C VAL A 388 0.65 -18.82 -1.00
N PRO A 389 1.21 -19.83 -0.30
CA PRO A 389 2.33 -19.62 0.62
C PRO A 389 3.64 -19.29 -0.12
N LEU A 390 4.50 -18.50 0.54
CA LEU A 390 5.84 -18.18 0.08
C LEU A 390 6.81 -19.30 0.50
N VAL A 391 7.28 -20.09 -0.47
CA VAL A 391 8.21 -21.21 -0.26
C VAL A 391 9.34 -21.16 -1.29
N GLY A 392 10.58 -21.01 -0.84
CA GLY A 392 11.75 -20.98 -1.74
C GLY A 392 12.93 -20.15 -1.24
N PRO A 393 13.96 -19.93 -2.07
CA PRO A 393 15.04 -18.99 -1.79
C PRO A 393 14.51 -17.55 -1.84
N ILE A 394 15.19 -16.62 -1.16
CA ILE A 394 14.83 -15.20 -1.18
C ILE A 394 15.76 -14.42 -2.11
N ASP A 395 15.20 -13.80 -3.14
CA ASP A 395 15.96 -13.01 -4.12
C ASP A 395 16.75 -11.87 -3.45
N GLY A 396 18.02 -11.72 -3.84
CA GLY A 396 18.95 -10.75 -3.25
C GLY A 396 19.51 -11.12 -1.87
N LEU A 397 19.01 -12.18 -1.21
CA LEU A 397 19.48 -12.65 0.10
C LEU A 397 20.07 -14.07 0.00
N GLU A 398 21.24 -14.19 -0.63
CA GLU A 398 21.88 -15.48 -0.92
C GLU A 398 22.05 -16.36 0.35
N GLY A 399 21.48 -17.57 0.31
CA GLY A 399 21.47 -18.49 1.45
C GLY A 399 20.34 -18.24 2.46
N GLN A 400 19.45 -17.27 2.23
CA GLN A 400 18.19 -17.17 2.96
C GLN A 400 17.04 -17.83 2.19
N TRP A 401 16.16 -18.49 2.91
CA TRP A 401 14.98 -19.20 2.40
C TRP A 401 13.75 -18.85 3.23
N ILE A 402 12.56 -19.00 2.66
CA ILE A 402 11.28 -18.75 3.33
C ILE A 402 10.35 -19.96 3.22
N CYS A 403 9.56 -20.17 4.26
CA CYS A 403 8.42 -21.10 4.29
C CYS A 403 7.33 -20.49 5.19
N ALA A 404 6.56 -19.56 4.63
CA ALA A 404 5.61 -18.69 5.33
C ALA A 404 4.38 -18.35 4.48
N GLY A 405 3.40 -17.60 5.03
CA GLY A 405 2.19 -17.22 4.30
C GLY A 405 1.07 -18.27 4.29
N PHE A 406 1.07 -19.17 5.27
CA PHE A 406 0.05 -20.18 5.46
C PHE A 406 -1.18 -19.60 6.18
N ASN A 407 -2.36 -19.78 5.55
CA ASN A 407 -3.61 -19.11 5.91
C ASN A 407 -4.82 -20.03 6.17
N GLY A 408 -4.79 -21.31 5.77
CA GLY A 408 -5.92 -22.24 5.99
C GLY A 408 -7.20 -21.91 5.19
N HIS A 409 -7.05 -21.22 4.07
CA HIS A 409 -8.02 -20.98 2.99
C HIS A 409 -9.38 -20.38 3.37
N GLY A 410 -9.39 -19.05 3.48
CA GLY A 410 -10.52 -18.16 3.20
C GLY A 410 -9.97 -16.89 2.56
N ASN A 411 -10.51 -16.45 1.42
CA ASN A 411 -9.94 -15.31 0.69
C ASN A 411 -9.83 -14.08 1.60
N LYS A 412 -8.80 -13.26 1.39
CA LYS A 412 -8.94 -11.81 1.55
C LYS A 412 -9.13 -11.25 0.14
N LEU A 413 -9.95 -10.20 -0.02
CA LEU A 413 -10.15 -9.57 -1.31
C LEU A 413 -8.79 -9.17 -1.89
N LYS A 414 -8.54 -9.62 -3.12
CA LYS A 414 -7.38 -9.27 -3.95
C LYS A 414 -7.31 -7.75 -4.04
N MET A 415 -6.52 -7.12 -3.16
CA MET A 415 -5.93 -5.81 -3.44
C MET A 415 -4.98 -6.07 -4.61
N SER A 416 -5.53 -6.06 -5.84
CA SER A 416 -4.72 -5.83 -7.03
C SER A 416 -3.84 -4.62 -6.74
N ARG A 417 -2.55 -4.68 -7.06
CA ARG A 417 -1.64 -3.54 -6.84
C ARG A 417 -2.36 -2.29 -7.36
N PRO A 418 -2.44 -1.21 -6.57
CA PRO A 418 -3.18 -0.02 -6.95
C PRO A 418 -2.68 0.43 -8.32
N LYS A 419 -3.58 0.70 -9.27
CA LYS A 419 -3.13 1.22 -10.55
C LYS A 419 -2.71 2.68 -10.37
N VAL A 420 -1.68 3.08 -11.08
CA VAL A 420 -1.23 4.46 -11.16
C VAL A 420 -1.25 4.91 -12.62
N MET A 421 -1.93 6.02 -12.89
CA MET A 421 -2.02 6.55 -14.25
C MET A 421 -0.90 7.55 -14.50
N LEU A 422 -0.23 7.40 -15.64
CA LEU A 422 0.69 8.38 -16.20
C LEU A 422 0.00 9.13 -17.34
N LEU A 423 -0.53 10.32 -17.04
CA LEU A 423 -1.20 11.21 -18.00
C LEU A 423 -0.21 12.29 -18.43
N GLY A 424 0.25 12.21 -19.68
CA GLY A 424 1.32 13.07 -20.20
C GLY A 424 2.66 12.33 -20.35
N THR A 425 3.75 13.09 -20.35
CA THR A 425 5.10 12.60 -20.66
C THR A 425 6.04 12.68 -19.46
N LEU A 426 7.11 11.88 -19.52
CA LEU A 426 8.26 11.98 -18.64
C LEU A 426 9.48 12.17 -19.53
N GLU A 427 10.21 13.25 -19.35
CA GLU A 427 11.41 13.60 -20.11
C GLU A 427 12.69 13.19 -19.39
N HIS A 428 12.72 13.22 -18.05
CA HIS A 428 13.96 13.02 -17.28
C HIS A 428 13.87 11.95 -16.16
N ALA A 429 12.68 11.61 -15.67
CA ALA A 429 12.49 10.80 -14.46
C ALA A 429 11.91 9.39 -14.73
N GLN A 430 12.23 8.76 -15.87
CA GLN A 430 11.70 7.45 -16.24
C GLN A 430 12.10 6.34 -15.24
N ASP A 431 13.28 6.42 -14.63
CA ASP A 431 13.72 5.49 -13.57
C ASP A 431 12.89 5.65 -12.28
N ALA A 432 12.57 6.90 -11.92
CA ALA A 432 11.72 7.19 -10.77
C ALA A 432 10.32 6.62 -10.96
N TRP A 433 9.76 6.70 -12.18
CA TRP A 433 8.47 6.06 -12.51
C TRP A 433 8.57 4.54 -12.53
N SER A 434 9.61 3.99 -13.16
CA SER A 434 9.80 2.54 -13.31
C SER A 434 9.93 1.84 -11.95
N SER A 435 10.54 2.51 -10.97
CA SER A 435 10.62 2.02 -9.59
C SER A 435 9.28 2.06 -8.80
N LEU A 436 8.16 2.43 -9.43
CA LEU A 436 6.81 2.17 -8.90
C LEU A 436 6.32 0.74 -9.19
N ALA A 437 6.89 0.02 -10.17
CA ALA A 437 6.42 -1.30 -10.59
C ALA A 437 6.30 -2.36 -9.47
N PRO A 438 7.14 -2.39 -8.42
CA PRO A 438 6.97 -3.34 -7.31
C PRO A 438 5.72 -3.09 -6.44
N ILE A 439 5.15 -1.89 -6.49
CA ILE A 439 4.09 -1.42 -5.57
C ILE A 439 2.79 -1.01 -6.27
N ALA A 440 2.82 -0.75 -7.57
CA ALA A 440 1.68 -0.27 -8.34
C ALA A 440 1.71 -0.78 -9.80
N ASP A 441 0.53 -0.93 -10.39
CA ASP A 441 0.39 -1.25 -11.83
C ASP A 441 0.25 0.04 -12.65
N SER A 442 1.25 0.36 -13.47
CA SER A 442 1.22 1.58 -14.29
C SER A 442 0.30 1.42 -15.50
N ILE A 443 -0.57 2.41 -15.74
CA ILE A 443 -1.35 2.55 -16.96
C ILE A 443 -1.14 3.91 -17.61
N ARG A 444 -1.45 4.00 -18.91
CA ARG A 444 -1.56 5.25 -19.67
C ARG A 444 -2.93 5.30 -20.36
N PRO A 445 -3.61 6.46 -20.41
CA PRO A 445 -4.82 6.63 -21.20
C PRO A 445 -4.51 6.50 -22.70
N LYS A 446 -5.49 6.06 -23.50
CA LYS A 446 -5.41 5.99 -24.97
C LYS A 446 -6.03 7.21 -25.65
N SER A 447 -6.90 7.91 -24.93
CA SER A 447 -7.53 9.16 -25.34
C SER A 447 -6.50 10.26 -25.63
N THR A 448 -6.83 11.12 -26.58
CA THR A 448 -6.01 12.26 -27.03
C THR A 448 -6.72 13.61 -26.91
N ASN A 449 -7.96 13.61 -26.43
CA ASN A 449 -8.81 14.78 -26.23
C ASN A 449 -9.81 14.52 -25.09
N ARG A 450 -10.38 15.60 -24.52
CA ARG A 450 -11.24 15.55 -23.34
C ARG A 450 -12.45 14.60 -23.49
N ALA A 451 -13.13 14.65 -24.63
CA ALA A 451 -14.35 13.89 -24.85
C ALA A 451 -14.06 12.38 -24.83
N ASP A 452 -12.97 11.96 -25.48
CA ASP A 452 -12.51 10.58 -25.43
C ASP A 452 -11.93 10.20 -24.07
N PHE A 453 -11.29 11.11 -23.33
CA PHE A 453 -10.79 10.84 -21.97
C PHE A 453 -11.94 10.55 -20.99
N ILE A 454 -13.00 11.38 -21.02
CA ILE A 454 -14.22 11.18 -20.22
C ILE A 454 -14.92 9.87 -20.61
N LYS A 455 -14.95 9.53 -21.91
CA LYS A 455 -15.52 8.27 -22.41
C LYS A 455 -14.69 7.06 -22.00
N GLU A 456 -13.37 7.16 -22.04
CA GLU A 456 -12.44 6.11 -21.60
C GLU A 456 -12.59 5.86 -20.10
N ALA A 457 -12.66 6.90 -19.28
CA ALA A 457 -12.93 6.81 -17.84
C ALA A 457 -14.25 6.07 -17.56
N LYS A 458 -15.34 6.49 -18.20
CA LYS A 458 -16.68 5.88 -18.07
C LYS A 458 -16.79 4.45 -18.61
N SER A 459 -15.80 3.97 -19.37
CA SER A 459 -15.76 2.59 -19.88
C SER A 459 -15.23 1.55 -18.87
N GLY A 460 -14.74 1.98 -17.70
CA GLY A 460 -14.06 1.12 -16.73
C GLY A 460 -12.58 0.87 -17.04
N ALA A 461 -12.03 1.46 -18.11
CA ALA A 461 -10.60 1.34 -18.44
C ALA A 461 -9.67 1.80 -17.30
N PHE A 462 -10.12 2.76 -16.50
CA PHE A 462 -9.38 3.31 -15.36
C PHE A 462 -9.68 2.61 -14.02
N ASP A 463 -10.54 1.57 -13.99
CA ASP A 463 -10.93 0.91 -12.74
C ASP A 463 -9.73 0.40 -11.95
N GLY A 464 -9.66 0.77 -10.67
CA GLY A 464 -8.54 0.44 -9.78
C GLY A 464 -7.40 1.46 -9.80
N VAL A 465 -7.48 2.54 -10.60
CA VAL A 465 -6.56 3.69 -10.47
C VAL A 465 -6.82 4.40 -9.15
N VAL A 466 -5.75 4.55 -8.36
CA VAL A 466 -5.77 5.24 -7.06
C VAL A 466 -5.10 6.61 -7.16
N ALA A 467 -4.00 6.70 -7.90
CA ALA A 467 -3.25 7.94 -8.08
C ALA A 467 -2.93 8.22 -9.57
N LEU A 468 -2.86 9.50 -9.90
CA LEU A 468 -2.54 10.03 -11.21
C LEU A 468 -1.29 10.91 -11.11
N TYR A 469 -0.28 10.66 -11.93
CA TYR A 469 0.68 11.70 -12.31
C TYR A 469 0.10 12.48 -13.48
N ARG A 470 0.22 13.80 -13.45
CA ARG A 470 -0.01 14.66 -14.61
C ARG A 470 1.02 15.78 -14.74
N ASP A 471 1.31 16.20 -15.96
CA ASP A 471 2.05 17.44 -16.26
C ASP A 471 1.09 18.58 -16.71
N TYR A 472 1.63 19.78 -16.94
CA TYR A 472 0.84 20.94 -17.36
C TYR A 472 0.24 20.79 -18.77
N TYR A 473 0.97 20.18 -19.72
CA TYR A 473 0.55 20.02 -21.11
C TYR A 473 -0.51 18.93 -21.29
N SER A 474 -0.59 17.99 -20.34
CA SER A 474 -1.60 16.93 -20.26
C SER A 474 -3.05 17.43 -20.31
N VAL A 475 -3.27 18.72 -20.00
CA VAL A 475 -4.57 19.39 -20.12
C VAL A 475 -5.13 19.33 -21.54
N THR A 476 -4.28 19.21 -22.56
CA THR A 476 -4.69 19.02 -23.96
C THR A 476 -5.43 17.69 -24.18
N VAL A 477 -5.10 16.67 -23.38
CA VAL A 477 -5.71 15.35 -23.41
C VAL A 477 -6.92 15.26 -22.48
N SER A 478 -6.81 15.67 -21.22
CA SER A 478 -7.91 15.55 -20.24
C SER A 478 -8.90 16.71 -20.27
N GLY A 479 -8.48 17.89 -20.73
CA GLY A 479 -9.08 19.15 -20.30
C GLY A 479 -8.80 19.44 -18.82
N ARG A 480 -9.50 20.44 -18.28
CA ARG A 480 -9.44 20.81 -16.86
C ARG A 480 -9.97 19.67 -15.97
N PHE A 481 -9.34 19.47 -14.82
CA PHE A 481 -9.87 18.59 -13.76
C PHE A 481 -10.94 19.34 -12.98
N ASP A 482 -12.13 19.42 -13.56
CA ASP A 482 -13.35 20.04 -13.01
C ASP A 482 -14.39 18.98 -12.60
N ALA A 483 -15.54 19.41 -12.09
CA ALA A 483 -16.59 18.50 -11.62
C ALA A 483 -17.03 17.45 -12.68
N GLU A 484 -17.17 17.84 -13.95
CA GLU A 484 -17.59 16.92 -15.04
C GLU A 484 -16.57 15.78 -15.22
N LEU A 485 -15.27 16.11 -15.25
CA LEU A 485 -14.23 15.11 -15.39
C LEU A 485 -14.10 14.25 -14.13
N LEU A 486 -14.15 14.87 -12.95
CA LEU A 486 -14.05 14.16 -11.67
C LEU A 486 -15.21 13.17 -11.47
N ASP A 487 -16.42 13.50 -11.92
CA ASP A 487 -17.59 12.61 -11.91
C ASP A 487 -17.48 11.44 -12.91
N ALA A 488 -16.58 11.54 -13.90
CA ALA A 488 -16.26 10.45 -14.83
C ALA A 488 -15.23 9.45 -14.28
N MET A 489 -14.49 9.83 -13.22
CA MET A 489 -13.41 9.00 -12.66
C MET A 489 -13.94 7.83 -11.81
N PRO A 490 -13.21 6.71 -11.75
CA PRO A 490 -13.62 5.54 -10.97
C PRO A 490 -13.55 5.82 -9.46
N LYS A 491 -14.41 5.16 -8.67
CA LYS A 491 -14.48 5.34 -7.20
C LYS A 491 -13.18 4.99 -6.44
N SER A 492 -12.23 4.33 -7.08
CA SER A 492 -10.90 4.08 -6.51
C SER A 492 -9.99 5.31 -6.52
N PHE A 493 -10.31 6.32 -7.33
CA PHE A 493 -9.47 7.47 -7.59
C PHE A 493 -9.43 8.43 -6.40
N LYS A 494 -8.23 8.66 -5.86
CA LYS A 494 -8.02 9.45 -4.64
C LYS A 494 -7.00 10.59 -4.80
N TYR A 495 -6.03 10.49 -5.73
CA TYR A 495 -4.87 11.39 -5.74
C TYR A 495 -4.53 11.95 -7.12
N ILE A 496 -4.42 13.28 -7.21
CA ILE A 496 -3.83 14.00 -8.34
C ILE A 496 -2.44 14.49 -7.93
N CYS A 497 -1.41 14.03 -8.63
CA CYS A 497 -0.01 14.45 -8.43
C CYS A 497 0.41 15.29 -9.63
N HIS A 498 0.32 16.61 -9.47
CA HIS A 498 0.57 17.58 -10.53
C HIS A 498 2.05 17.96 -10.56
N ASN A 499 2.71 17.72 -11.69
CA ASN A 499 4.00 18.29 -12.02
C ASN A 499 3.78 19.75 -12.48
N GLY A 500 4.15 20.69 -11.60
CA GLY A 500 3.97 22.12 -11.79
C GLY A 500 3.75 22.84 -10.46
N ALA A 501 4.19 24.10 -10.36
CA ALA A 501 3.95 24.92 -9.16
C ALA A 501 2.55 25.53 -9.14
N GLY A 502 2.08 26.06 -10.28
CA GLY A 502 0.69 26.48 -10.48
C GLY A 502 -0.16 25.33 -11.01
N TYR A 503 -1.36 25.18 -10.45
CA TYR A 503 -2.31 24.09 -10.68
C TYR A 503 -3.71 24.61 -11.02
N ASP A 504 -3.78 25.79 -11.66
CA ASP A 504 -4.99 26.47 -12.18
C ASP A 504 -5.91 25.59 -13.05
N GLN A 505 -5.34 24.55 -13.67
CA GLN A 505 -6.04 23.51 -14.45
C GLN A 505 -6.77 22.44 -13.59
N VAL A 506 -6.73 22.54 -12.26
CA VAL A 506 -7.37 21.61 -11.32
C VAL A 506 -8.32 22.38 -10.41
N ASP A 507 -9.59 22.00 -10.39
CA ASP A 507 -10.57 22.50 -9.43
C ASP A 507 -10.37 21.78 -8.09
N VAL A 508 -9.55 22.39 -7.23
CA VAL A 508 -9.22 21.85 -5.90
C VAL A 508 -10.45 21.76 -4.99
N ALA A 509 -11.45 22.64 -5.15
CA ALA A 509 -12.69 22.58 -4.38
C ALA A 509 -13.52 21.35 -4.78
N ALA A 510 -13.78 21.16 -6.09
CA ALA A 510 -14.49 20.01 -6.61
C ALA A 510 -13.78 18.67 -6.32
N CYS A 511 -12.44 18.66 -6.29
CA CYS A 511 -11.65 17.52 -5.83
C CYS A 511 -11.91 17.23 -4.34
N THR A 512 -11.86 18.27 -3.50
CA THR A 512 -12.02 18.17 -2.04
C THR A 512 -13.40 17.61 -1.65
N GLU A 513 -14.47 18.08 -2.28
CA GLU A 513 -15.83 17.57 -2.08
C GLU A 513 -15.97 16.06 -2.36
N ARG A 514 -15.12 15.53 -3.24
CA ARG A 514 -15.10 14.12 -3.66
C ARG A 514 -14.06 13.28 -2.90
N GLY A 515 -13.38 13.85 -1.91
CA GLY A 515 -12.30 13.17 -1.18
C GLY A 515 -11.03 12.95 -2.01
N ILE A 516 -10.84 13.71 -3.10
CA ILE A 516 -9.68 13.63 -3.98
C ILE A 516 -8.63 14.63 -3.52
N HIS A 517 -7.45 14.14 -3.19
CA HIS A 517 -6.34 14.95 -2.71
C HIS A 517 -5.41 15.39 -3.85
N VAL A 518 -4.96 16.64 -3.83
CA VAL A 518 -4.12 17.24 -4.89
C VAL A 518 -2.75 17.60 -4.32
N SER A 519 -1.68 17.25 -5.04
CA SER A 519 -0.32 17.74 -4.77
C SER A 519 0.23 18.49 -5.98
N HIS A 520 1.21 19.37 -5.71
CA HIS A 520 1.94 20.16 -6.70
C HIS A 520 3.45 20.10 -6.40
N THR A 521 4.30 20.80 -7.16
CA THR A 521 5.77 20.77 -6.99
C THR A 521 6.35 22.09 -6.43
N PRO A 522 6.04 22.48 -5.17
CA PRO A 522 6.62 23.67 -4.56
C PRO A 522 8.12 23.49 -4.31
N GLY A 523 8.88 24.59 -4.32
CA GLY A 523 10.33 24.57 -4.05
C GLY A 523 11.18 24.17 -5.25
N ALA A 524 10.77 23.15 -6.03
CA ALA A 524 11.50 22.67 -7.21
C ALA A 524 11.70 23.75 -8.29
N VAL A 525 10.76 24.68 -8.42
CA VAL A 525 10.77 25.79 -9.39
C VAL A 525 11.57 27.02 -8.95
N ASN A 526 11.85 27.18 -7.65
CA ASN A 526 12.16 28.48 -7.05
C ASN A 526 13.37 29.17 -7.69
N GLU A 527 14.47 28.44 -7.87
CA GLU A 527 15.73 29.01 -8.37
C GLU A 527 15.61 29.38 -9.86
N SER A 528 15.26 28.42 -10.73
CA SER A 528 15.13 28.62 -12.19
C SER A 528 14.20 29.80 -12.54
N THR A 529 13.04 29.90 -11.88
CA THR A 529 12.09 30.98 -12.17
C THR A 529 12.57 32.34 -11.64
N ALA A 530 13.28 32.35 -10.51
CA ALA A 530 13.87 33.58 -9.97
C ALA A 530 15.08 34.06 -10.79
N ASP A 531 15.89 33.13 -11.33
CA ASP A 531 16.98 33.44 -12.27
C ASP A 531 16.42 34.12 -13.54
N LEU A 532 15.35 33.56 -14.11
CA LEU A 532 14.71 34.17 -15.27
C LEU A 532 14.05 35.52 -14.94
N ALA A 533 13.37 35.66 -13.81
CA ALA A 533 12.76 36.93 -13.40
C ALA A 533 13.80 38.05 -13.24
N ILE A 534 14.98 37.74 -12.70
CA ILE A 534 16.10 38.69 -12.59
C ILE A 534 16.71 38.99 -13.95
N TRP A 535 16.88 37.99 -14.82
CA TRP A 535 17.33 38.22 -16.19
C TRP A 535 16.37 39.13 -16.98
N LEU A 536 15.06 38.92 -16.83
CA LEU A 536 14.01 39.76 -17.40
C LEU A 536 14.06 41.19 -16.86
N ALA A 537 14.18 41.36 -15.53
CA ALA A 537 14.30 42.67 -14.89
C ALA A 537 15.53 43.44 -15.42
N LEU A 538 16.69 42.78 -15.47
CA LEU A 538 17.94 43.35 -15.96
C LEU A 538 17.88 43.67 -17.46
N GLY A 539 17.34 42.77 -18.28
CA GLY A 539 17.20 42.98 -19.71
C GLY A 539 16.25 44.15 -20.05
N ALA A 540 15.14 44.25 -19.32
CA ALA A 540 14.17 45.33 -19.45
C ALA A 540 14.75 46.69 -19.02
N ILE A 541 15.30 46.81 -17.80
CA ILE A 541 15.84 48.08 -17.30
C ILE A 541 17.06 48.58 -18.09
N ARG A 542 17.82 47.66 -18.70
CA ARG A 542 18.95 47.97 -19.59
C ARG A 542 18.55 48.22 -21.05
N ASN A 543 17.26 48.16 -21.40
CA ASN A 543 16.76 48.31 -22.77
C ASN A 543 17.43 47.34 -23.77
N LEU A 544 17.79 46.13 -23.31
CA LEU A 544 18.46 45.13 -24.14
C LEU A 544 17.64 44.62 -25.33
N PRO A 545 16.30 44.48 -25.30
CA PRO A 545 15.54 43.97 -26.46
C PRO A 545 15.81 44.73 -27.76
N VAL A 546 16.00 46.05 -27.69
CA VAL A 546 16.34 46.88 -28.87
C VAL A 546 17.74 46.53 -29.37
N SER A 547 18.71 46.47 -28.45
CA SER A 547 20.12 46.17 -28.75
C SER A 547 20.31 44.76 -29.30
N MET A 548 19.65 43.75 -28.71
CA MET A 548 19.70 42.35 -29.15
C MET A 548 19.21 42.20 -30.60
N ARG A 549 18.03 42.76 -30.93
CA ARG A 549 17.52 42.74 -32.32
C ARG A 549 18.41 43.53 -33.27
N SER A 550 19.03 44.63 -32.83
CA SER A 550 19.99 45.39 -33.63
C SER A 550 21.27 44.59 -33.94
N CYS A 551 21.79 43.82 -32.98
CA CYS A 551 22.89 42.89 -33.21
C CYS A 551 22.50 41.75 -34.17
N HIS A 552 21.34 41.12 -34.00
CA HIS A 552 20.85 40.08 -34.93
C HIS A 552 20.62 40.62 -36.36
N ALA A 553 20.25 41.89 -36.51
CA ALA A 553 20.13 42.57 -37.80
C ALA A 553 21.48 43.03 -38.39
N GLY A 554 22.62 42.68 -37.78
CA GLY A 554 23.96 43.10 -38.23
C GLY A 554 24.25 44.60 -38.06
N ALA A 555 23.36 45.35 -37.39
CA ALA A 555 23.42 46.80 -37.30
C ALA A 555 24.26 47.33 -36.12
N TRP A 556 24.86 46.44 -35.31
CA TRP A 556 25.54 46.77 -34.05
C TRP A 556 24.62 47.56 -33.12
N ARG A 557 24.90 48.84 -32.86
CA ARG A 557 24.04 49.74 -32.08
C ARG A 557 22.88 50.34 -32.90
N GLY A 558 22.82 50.14 -34.21
CA GLY A 558 21.84 50.80 -35.07
C GLY A 558 22.15 52.29 -35.29
N LYS A 559 21.33 52.94 -36.12
CA LYS A 559 21.41 54.38 -36.42
C LYS A 559 19.97 54.95 -36.47
N PRO A 560 19.56 55.84 -35.54
CA PRO A 560 20.28 56.25 -34.33
C PRO A 560 20.51 55.07 -33.36
N ALA A 561 21.41 55.27 -32.40
CA ALA A 561 21.64 54.30 -31.32
C ALA A 561 20.41 54.22 -30.38
N PRO A 562 20.15 53.07 -29.71
CA PRO A 562 19.08 52.95 -28.72
C PRO A 562 19.27 53.91 -27.56
N ALA A 563 18.15 54.29 -26.93
CA ALA A 563 18.16 55.01 -25.66
C ALA A 563 18.91 54.22 -24.58
N LEU A 564 19.66 54.94 -23.74
CA LEU A 564 20.35 54.37 -22.60
C LEU A 564 19.36 53.69 -21.64
N GLY A 565 19.74 52.54 -21.11
CA GLY A 565 19.07 51.93 -19.96
C GLY A 565 19.59 52.49 -18.63
N HIS A 566 19.05 52.00 -17.53
CA HIS A 566 19.45 52.39 -16.17
C HIS A 566 20.17 51.26 -15.45
N ASP A 567 21.03 51.59 -14.49
CA ASP A 567 21.65 50.62 -13.60
C ASP A 567 20.65 50.22 -12.48
N PRO A 568 20.67 48.97 -11.98
CA PRO A 568 19.77 48.53 -10.91
C PRO A 568 20.18 49.03 -9.52
N GLN A 569 21.45 49.40 -9.31
CA GLN A 569 21.95 49.82 -8.00
C GLN A 569 21.19 51.03 -7.45
N GLY A 570 20.81 50.97 -6.17
CA GLY A 570 20.07 52.04 -5.48
C GLY A 570 18.59 52.16 -5.88
N LYS A 571 18.06 51.24 -6.69
CA LYS A 571 16.64 51.20 -7.07
C LYS A 571 15.83 50.25 -6.18
N THR A 572 14.52 50.46 -6.16
CA THR A 572 13.57 49.61 -5.42
C THR A 572 12.95 48.55 -6.33
N MET A 573 13.11 47.28 -5.94
CA MET A 573 12.39 46.13 -6.48
C MET A 573 11.15 45.88 -5.61
N GLY A 574 9.95 46.03 -6.19
CA GLY A 574 8.68 45.63 -5.59
C GLY A 574 8.32 44.20 -5.96
N ILE A 575 8.15 43.34 -4.97
CA ILE A 575 7.78 41.94 -5.15
C ILE A 575 6.33 41.74 -4.74
N LEU A 576 5.47 41.46 -5.72
CA LEU A 576 4.06 41.16 -5.51
C LEU A 576 3.89 39.65 -5.32
N GLY A 577 3.63 39.22 -4.09
CA GLY A 577 3.62 37.82 -3.65
C GLY A 577 5.00 37.35 -3.18
N PHE A 578 5.14 37.06 -1.89
CA PHE A 578 6.44 36.81 -1.24
C PHE A 578 6.61 35.33 -0.85
N GLY A 579 6.14 34.46 -1.75
CA GLY A 579 6.30 33.01 -1.70
C GLY A 579 7.74 32.53 -1.99
N GLY A 580 7.87 31.25 -2.35
CA GLY A 580 9.18 30.62 -2.62
C GLY A 580 10.00 31.35 -3.69
N ILE A 581 9.40 31.61 -4.86
CA ILE A 581 10.04 32.35 -5.96
C ILE A 581 10.32 33.81 -5.55
N GLY A 582 9.33 34.52 -4.98
CA GLY A 582 9.48 35.93 -4.57
C GLY A 582 10.66 36.17 -3.60
N ARG A 583 10.84 35.31 -2.59
CA ARG A 583 12.02 35.37 -1.69
C ARG A 583 13.34 35.09 -2.42
N THR A 584 13.30 34.21 -3.40
CA THR A 584 14.45 33.79 -4.19
C THR A 584 14.88 34.89 -5.18
N VAL A 585 13.92 35.66 -5.70
CA VAL A 585 14.12 36.93 -6.44
C VAL A 585 14.64 38.02 -5.52
N ALA A 586 14.07 38.21 -4.33
CA ALA A 586 14.51 39.21 -3.35
C ALA A 586 16.01 39.10 -3.05
N LYS A 587 16.46 37.88 -2.70
CA LYS A 587 17.87 37.55 -2.43
C LYS A 587 18.80 37.96 -3.58
N ARG A 588 18.38 37.75 -4.82
CA ARG A 588 19.14 38.10 -6.02
C ARG A 588 19.12 39.60 -6.29
N ALA A 589 17.96 40.26 -6.18
CA ALA A 589 17.84 41.72 -6.35
C ALA A 589 18.73 42.49 -5.36
N MET A 590 18.80 42.07 -4.10
CA MET A 590 19.72 42.66 -3.11
C MET A 590 21.19 42.49 -3.49
N ALA A 591 21.58 41.36 -4.11
CA ALA A 591 22.95 41.16 -4.61
C ALA A 591 23.30 42.08 -5.80
N PHE A 592 22.30 42.57 -6.54
CA PHE A 592 22.47 43.65 -7.54
C PHE A 592 22.44 45.07 -6.93
N GLY A 593 22.37 45.20 -5.61
CA GLY A 593 22.37 46.49 -4.91
C GLY A 593 21.01 47.20 -4.92
N MET A 594 19.91 46.45 -5.05
CA MET A 594 18.54 46.99 -4.97
C MET A 594 18.01 46.94 -3.54
N THR A 595 17.20 47.94 -3.17
CA THR A 595 16.27 47.83 -2.04
C THR A 595 15.11 46.93 -2.45
N VAL A 596 14.63 46.04 -1.58
CA VAL A 596 13.51 45.15 -1.89
C VAL A 596 12.32 45.43 -0.98
N HIS A 597 11.20 45.82 -1.57
CA HIS A 597 9.90 45.90 -0.92
C HIS A 597 9.05 44.71 -1.36
N PHE A 598 8.17 44.21 -0.50
CA PHE A 598 7.21 43.19 -0.88
C PHE A 598 5.82 43.45 -0.31
N TYR A 599 4.80 42.95 -1.01
CA TYR A 599 3.44 42.87 -0.55
C TYR A 599 2.95 41.44 -0.70
N ASP A 600 2.41 40.90 0.39
CA ASP A 600 1.68 39.63 0.41
C ASP A 600 0.45 39.85 1.32
N PRO A 601 -0.77 39.46 0.90
CA PRO A 601 -1.94 39.57 1.75
C PRO A 601 -1.88 38.65 2.97
N PHE A 602 -1.00 37.65 2.98
CA PHE A 602 -0.82 36.73 4.11
C PHE A 602 0.44 37.08 4.92
N PRO A 603 0.40 36.97 6.27
CA PRO A 603 1.57 37.23 7.11
C PRO A 603 2.76 36.31 6.77
N VAL A 604 3.89 36.92 6.42
CA VAL A 604 5.17 36.22 6.24
C VAL A 604 6.01 36.32 7.52
N ASP A 605 6.49 35.17 8.03
CA ASP A 605 7.45 35.11 9.15
C ASP A 605 8.63 36.08 8.91
N PRO A 606 8.91 37.05 9.81
CA PRO A 606 10.05 37.96 9.73
C PRO A 606 11.40 37.31 9.44
N LYS A 607 11.62 36.06 9.87
CA LYS A 607 12.84 35.28 9.60
C LYS A 607 13.04 34.98 8.12
N LEU A 608 11.97 34.99 7.32
CA LEU A 608 11.98 34.74 5.88
C LEU A 608 12.15 36.02 5.05
N HIS A 609 12.14 37.20 5.66
CA HIS A 609 12.23 38.49 4.95
C HIS A 609 13.62 38.69 4.33
N GLY A 610 14.69 38.22 4.99
CA GLY A 610 16.04 38.18 4.43
C GLY A 610 16.66 39.53 4.06
N GLY A 611 16.10 40.65 4.57
CA GLY A 611 16.49 42.03 4.21
C GLY A 611 15.44 42.78 3.39
N ALA A 612 14.45 42.08 2.82
CA ALA A 612 13.30 42.72 2.16
C ALA A 612 12.32 43.32 3.20
N GLN A 613 11.61 44.37 2.82
CA GLN A 613 10.67 45.08 3.70
C GLN A 613 9.22 44.81 3.29
N SER A 614 8.39 44.38 4.25
CA SER A 614 6.94 44.26 4.04
C SER A 614 6.31 45.65 4.00
N VAL A 615 5.57 45.96 2.95
CA VAL A 615 4.89 47.26 2.76
C VAL A 615 3.43 47.07 2.30
N SER A 616 2.64 48.15 2.31
CA SER A 616 1.29 48.10 1.72
C SER A 616 1.36 47.98 0.19
N LEU A 617 0.31 47.46 -0.46
CA LEU A 617 0.22 47.41 -1.93
C LEU A 617 0.39 48.80 -2.56
N ASP A 618 -0.23 49.83 -1.98
CA ASP A 618 -0.15 51.21 -2.48
C ASP A 618 1.29 51.77 -2.38
N THR A 619 1.98 51.49 -1.28
CA THR A 619 3.42 51.78 -1.09
C THR A 619 4.26 51.05 -2.14
N LEU A 620 4.03 49.74 -2.33
CA LEU A 620 4.77 48.93 -3.30
C LEU A 620 4.63 49.48 -4.71
N LEU A 621 3.40 49.83 -5.15
CA LEU A 621 3.19 50.42 -6.47
C LEU A 621 3.93 51.76 -6.60
N LYS A 622 3.75 52.67 -5.64
CA LYS A 622 4.29 54.05 -5.69
C LYS A 622 5.81 54.14 -5.61
N GLU A 623 6.46 53.23 -4.88
CA GLU A 623 7.89 53.34 -4.55
C GLU A 623 8.80 52.45 -5.41
N SER A 624 8.25 51.48 -6.13
CA SER A 624 9.05 50.53 -6.92
C SER A 624 9.48 51.08 -8.28
N ASP A 625 10.77 50.92 -8.61
CA ASP A 625 11.31 51.19 -9.95
C ASP A 625 11.17 49.96 -10.87
N ILE A 626 11.20 48.76 -10.29
CA ILE A 626 10.89 47.49 -10.94
C ILE A 626 9.83 46.77 -10.11
N ILE A 627 8.77 46.24 -10.72
CA ILE A 627 7.76 45.40 -10.04
C ILE A 627 7.79 44.00 -10.64
N SER A 628 7.96 42.98 -9.81
CA SER A 628 8.00 41.57 -10.20
C SER A 628 6.83 40.78 -9.59
N ILE A 629 6.07 40.09 -10.43
CA ILE A 629 4.80 39.44 -10.08
C ILE A 629 5.01 37.94 -9.83
N HIS A 630 4.60 37.47 -8.63
CA HIS A 630 4.76 36.10 -8.13
C HIS A 630 3.54 35.59 -7.32
N ILE A 631 2.36 36.18 -7.50
CA ILE A 631 1.09 35.69 -6.91
C ILE A 631 0.48 34.55 -7.76
N PRO A 632 -0.32 33.63 -7.17
CA PRO A 632 -1.10 32.67 -7.94
C PRO A 632 -2.21 33.36 -8.75
N LEU A 633 -2.67 32.72 -9.82
CA LEU A 633 -3.87 33.13 -10.55
C LEU A 633 -5.11 32.52 -9.87
N THR A 634 -6.01 33.39 -9.41
CA THR A 634 -7.32 33.07 -8.83
C THR A 634 -8.35 34.05 -9.42
N PRO A 635 -9.67 33.87 -9.18
CA PRO A 635 -10.67 34.86 -9.59
C PRO A 635 -10.39 36.28 -9.05
N GLU A 636 -9.80 36.38 -7.85
CA GLU A 636 -9.47 37.63 -7.18
C GLU A 636 -8.17 38.29 -7.69
N THR A 637 -7.26 37.51 -8.30
CA THR A 637 -6.00 38.01 -8.87
C THR A 637 -6.01 38.12 -10.40
N HIS A 638 -7.11 37.77 -11.06
CA HIS A 638 -7.32 38.03 -12.48
C HIS A 638 -7.33 39.54 -12.75
N HIS A 639 -6.48 40.00 -13.67
CA HIS A 639 -6.23 41.42 -13.97
C HIS A 639 -5.90 42.28 -12.74
N PHE A 640 -5.29 41.68 -11.69
CA PHE A 640 -4.88 42.38 -10.47
C PHE A 640 -3.99 43.60 -10.72
N ILE A 641 -3.19 43.56 -11.79
CA ILE A 641 -2.51 44.74 -12.33
C ILE A 641 -3.20 45.15 -13.63
N SER A 642 -3.96 46.24 -13.57
CA SER A 642 -4.57 46.91 -14.72
C SER A 642 -4.32 48.44 -14.64
N THR A 643 -5.07 49.21 -15.43
CA THR A 643 -4.96 50.67 -15.57
C THR A 643 -4.92 51.43 -14.22
N PRO A 644 -5.75 51.12 -13.20
CA PRO A 644 -5.70 51.83 -11.92
C PRO A 644 -4.38 51.63 -11.18
N GLU A 645 -3.79 50.45 -11.25
CA GLU A 645 -2.53 50.07 -10.59
C GLU A 645 -1.36 50.68 -11.33
N PHE A 646 -1.33 50.59 -12.66
CA PHE A 646 -0.35 51.29 -13.49
C PHE A 646 -0.31 52.78 -13.19
N ASN A 647 -1.46 53.44 -13.02
CA ASN A 647 -1.52 54.87 -12.72
C ASN A 647 -0.85 55.24 -11.39
N LYS A 648 -0.90 54.36 -10.38
CA LYS A 648 -0.24 54.53 -9.07
C LYS A 648 1.28 54.33 -9.12
N MET A 649 1.80 53.60 -10.11
CA MET A 649 3.24 53.30 -10.22
C MET A 649 4.09 54.54 -10.51
N LYS A 650 5.42 54.43 -10.32
CA LYS A 650 6.36 55.44 -10.82
C LYS A 650 6.23 55.61 -12.35
N ASN A 651 6.48 56.83 -12.83
CA ASN A 651 6.64 57.06 -14.27
C ASN A 651 7.97 56.44 -14.73
N GLY A 652 7.94 55.61 -15.77
CA GLY A 652 9.09 54.86 -16.24
C GLY A 652 9.39 53.57 -15.45
N VAL A 653 8.40 53.04 -14.70
CA VAL A 653 8.52 51.75 -14.01
C VAL A 653 8.82 50.61 -15.00
N VAL A 654 9.52 49.57 -14.54
CA VAL A 654 9.69 48.30 -15.25
C VAL A 654 8.80 47.24 -14.64
N VAL A 655 8.12 46.43 -15.45
CA VAL A 655 7.22 45.37 -14.98
C VAL A 655 7.70 44.00 -15.44
N VAL A 656 7.76 43.04 -14.52
CA VAL A 656 8.19 41.66 -14.77
C VAL A 656 7.08 40.69 -14.35
N ASN A 657 6.73 39.76 -15.24
CA ASN A 657 5.78 38.70 -14.93
C ASN A 657 6.36 37.33 -15.30
N THR A 658 6.49 36.47 -14.29
CA THR A 658 6.89 35.05 -14.41
C THR A 658 5.94 34.15 -13.60
N ALA A 659 4.69 34.60 -13.38
CA ALA A 659 3.69 33.87 -12.61
C ALA A 659 2.62 33.26 -13.53
N ARG A 660 1.67 34.08 -13.96
CA ARG A 660 0.63 33.77 -14.96
C ARG A 660 0.29 35.04 -15.71
N GLY A 661 0.08 34.94 -17.02
CA GLY A 661 -0.30 36.08 -17.86
C GLY A 661 -1.54 36.82 -17.38
N PRO A 662 -2.71 36.15 -17.18
CA PRO A 662 -3.97 36.79 -16.80
C PRO A 662 -4.00 37.53 -15.45
N ILE A 663 -2.91 37.52 -14.67
CA ILE A 663 -2.76 38.42 -13.50
C ILE A 663 -2.58 39.89 -13.95
N LEU A 664 -2.11 40.07 -15.18
CA LEU A 664 -1.79 41.34 -15.82
C LEU A 664 -2.74 41.57 -16.99
N ASP A 665 -3.43 42.70 -17.01
CA ASP A 665 -4.21 43.15 -18.16
C ASP A 665 -3.24 43.61 -19.28
N GLU A 666 -3.09 42.81 -20.33
CA GLU A 666 -2.11 43.08 -21.39
C GLU A 666 -2.46 44.32 -22.20
N ASP A 667 -3.75 44.62 -22.40
CA ASP A 667 -4.18 45.82 -23.12
C ASP A 667 -3.93 47.09 -22.29
N ALA A 668 -4.06 47.03 -20.96
CA ALA A 668 -3.62 48.10 -20.06
C ALA A 668 -2.09 48.25 -20.08
N LEU A 669 -1.33 47.14 -20.11
CA LEU A 669 0.13 47.20 -20.24
C LEU A 669 0.55 47.86 -21.56
N VAL A 670 -0.06 47.49 -22.69
CA VAL A 670 0.23 48.09 -24.00
C VAL A 670 -0.04 49.61 -23.98
N LYS A 671 -1.15 50.05 -23.39
CA LYS A 671 -1.47 51.48 -23.22
C LYS A 671 -0.45 52.19 -22.31
N ALA A 672 -0.04 51.56 -21.21
CA ALA A 672 0.93 52.11 -20.26
C ALA A 672 2.36 52.18 -20.83
N LEU A 673 2.75 51.23 -21.69
CA LEU A 673 3.99 51.28 -22.46
C LEU A 673 3.95 52.37 -23.55
N ALA A 674 2.81 52.55 -24.22
CA ALA A 674 2.64 53.56 -25.26
C ALA A 674 2.68 54.99 -24.70
N SER A 675 2.12 55.22 -23.51
CA SER A 675 2.19 56.51 -22.81
C SER A 675 3.55 56.78 -22.14
N GLY A 676 4.42 55.78 -22.07
CA GLY A 676 5.68 55.85 -21.32
C GLY A 676 5.53 55.77 -19.80
N LYS A 677 4.33 55.49 -19.29
CA LYS A 677 4.10 55.23 -17.86
C LYS A 677 4.91 54.03 -17.40
N VAL A 678 4.92 52.96 -18.20
CA VAL A 678 5.84 51.81 -18.10
C VAL A 678 6.96 52.04 -19.12
N ALA A 679 8.23 52.00 -18.69
CA ALA A 679 9.37 52.20 -19.59
C ALA A 679 9.67 50.96 -20.45
N SER A 680 9.57 49.78 -19.84
CA SER A 680 9.87 48.47 -20.41
C SER A 680 9.17 47.39 -19.59
N ALA A 681 9.00 46.20 -20.17
CA ALA A 681 8.49 45.03 -19.46
C ALA A 681 9.31 43.79 -19.83
N GLY A 682 9.38 42.82 -18.91
CA GLY A 682 9.99 41.51 -19.12
C GLY A 682 8.98 40.41 -18.81
N LEU A 683 8.49 39.71 -19.84
CA LEU A 683 7.38 38.78 -19.71
C LEU A 683 7.81 37.37 -20.13
N ASP A 684 7.51 36.41 -19.26
CA ASP A 684 7.61 34.97 -19.53
C ASP A 684 6.24 34.33 -19.79
N VAL A 685 5.16 34.99 -19.41
CA VAL A 685 3.79 34.44 -19.39
C VAL A 685 2.81 35.44 -19.98
N PHE A 686 1.76 34.95 -20.65
CA PHE A 686 0.85 35.74 -21.48
C PHE A 686 -0.63 35.42 -21.22
N GLU A 687 -1.51 36.39 -21.42
CA GLU A 687 -2.93 36.29 -21.07
C GLU A 687 -3.66 35.19 -21.84
N LYS A 688 -3.21 34.86 -23.05
CA LYS A 688 -3.84 33.89 -23.96
C LYS A 688 -2.84 32.86 -24.50
N GLU A 689 -1.87 32.43 -23.68
CA GLU A 689 -0.85 31.44 -24.06
C GLU A 689 -1.44 30.26 -24.88
N PRO A 690 -0.86 29.92 -26.05
CA PRO A 690 0.41 30.39 -26.59
C PRO A 690 0.34 31.71 -27.40
N GLU A 691 -0.83 32.34 -27.52
CA GLU A 691 -0.97 33.64 -28.20
C GLU A 691 -0.39 34.78 -27.33
N ILE A 692 0.32 35.69 -27.97
CA ILE A 692 0.90 36.90 -27.33
C ILE A 692 0.21 38.12 -27.93
N ASN A 693 -0.22 39.08 -27.09
CA ASN A 693 -0.85 40.31 -27.56
C ASN A 693 0.02 41.03 -28.60
N THR A 694 -0.59 41.35 -29.75
CA THR A 694 0.09 41.95 -30.91
C THR A 694 0.76 43.30 -30.59
N GLY A 695 0.22 44.06 -29.64
CA GLY A 695 0.81 45.30 -29.15
C GLY A 695 2.10 45.06 -28.35
N LEU A 696 2.20 43.95 -27.61
CA LEU A 696 3.43 43.55 -26.91
C LEU A 696 4.49 43.03 -27.89
N LEU A 697 4.09 42.19 -28.85
CA LEU A 697 4.98 41.70 -29.94
C LEU A 697 5.58 42.85 -30.76
N ALA A 698 4.78 43.86 -31.10
CA ALA A 698 5.23 45.03 -31.84
C ALA A 698 6.13 45.97 -31.01
N ASN A 699 6.06 45.91 -29.67
CA ASN A 699 6.75 46.86 -28.81
C ASN A 699 8.23 46.50 -28.62
N LYS A 700 9.10 47.28 -29.26
CA LYS A 700 10.55 47.10 -29.20
C LYS A 700 11.14 47.25 -27.79
N LYS A 701 10.44 47.81 -26.79
CA LYS A 701 10.95 47.93 -25.42
C LYS A 701 10.64 46.72 -24.54
N VAL A 702 9.83 45.76 -25.00
CA VAL A 702 9.45 44.58 -24.21
C VAL A 702 10.43 43.44 -24.48
N LEU A 703 10.83 42.75 -23.42
CA LEU A 703 11.57 41.49 -23.46
C LEU A 703 10.56 40.34 -23.29
N LEU A 704 10.56 39.40 -24.22
CA LEU A 704 9.56 38.34 -24.33
C LEU A 704 10.27 36.98 -24.41
N VAL A 705 9.83 36.02 -23.61
CA VAL A 705 10.23 34.60 -23.68
C VAL A 705 9.00 33.70 -23.46
N PRO A 706 8.92 32.51 -24.08
CA PRO A 706 7.70 31.70 -24.08
C PRO A 706 7.64 30.67 -22.93
N HIS A 707 7.28 31.12 -21.72
CA HIS A 707 7.08 30.29 -20.52
C HIS A 707 8.29 29.41 -20.14
N MET A 708 9.47 30.02 -20.18
CA MET A 708 10.77 29.40 -19.97
C MET A 708 11.20 29.32 -18.49
N GLY A 709 10.43 29.86 -17.54
CA GLY A 709 10.82 29.99 -16.13
C GLY A 709 11.22 28.70 -15.40
N THR A 710 10.76 27.54 -15.88
CA THR A 710 11.16 26.21 -15.37
C THR A 710 11.91 25.36 -16.41
N TRP A 711 12.25 25.94 -17.56
CA TRP A 711 12.81 25.23 -18.72
C TRP A 711 14.31 24.99 -18.60
N SER A 712 14.70 24.28 -17.54
CA SER A 712 16.06 23.77 -17.28
C SER A 712 15.99 22.31 -16.84
N VAL A 713 17.00 21.52 -17.25
CA VAL A 713 17.04 20.06 -17.01
C VAL A 713 16.93 19.75 -15.51
N GLU A 714 17.63 20.51 -14.67
CA GLU A 714 17.66 20.32 -13.23
C GLU A 714 16.32 20.62 -12.56
N THR A 715 15.59 21.64 -13.01
CA THR A 715 14.26 21.95 -12.44
C THR A 715 13.19 21.01 -12.97
N GLN A 716 13.15 20.70 -14.27
CA GLN A 716 12.22 19.72 -14.81
C GLN A 716 12.40 18.35 -14.14
N THR A 717 13.64 17.85 -14.02
CA THR A 717 13.94 16.60 -13.31
C THR A 717 13.45 16.62 -11.87
N LYS A 718 13.70 17.70 -11.11
CA LYS A 718 13.23 17.84 -9.71
C LYS A 718 11.71 17.85 -9.61
N MET A 719 11.02 18.49 -10.56
CA MET A 719 9.56 18.57 -10.56
C MET A 719 8.93 17.21 -10.89
N GLU A 720 9.43 16.52 -11.92
CA GLU A 720 8.98 15.16 -12.27
C GLU A 720 9.19 14.20 -11.08
N VAL A 721 10.40 14.13 -10.52
CA VAL A 721 10.70 13.26 -9.38
C VAL A 721 9.80 13.55 -8.18
N LEU A 722 9.57 14.83 -7.83
CA LEU A 722 8.70 15.20 -6.71
C LEU A 722 7.23 14.81 -6.96
N ALA A 723 6.72 14.96 -8.17
CA ALA A 723 5.36 14.51 -8.51
C ALA A 723 5.25 12.97 -8.46
N ILE A 724 6.28 12.25 -8.90
CA ILE A 724 6.35 10.77 -8.83
C ILE A 724 6.46 10.29 -7.37
N ASP A 725 7.22 10.98 -6.51
CA ASP A 725 7.30 10.66 -5.08
C ASP A 725 5.98 10.92 -4.35
N ASN A 726 5.16 11.88 -4.80
CA ASN A 726 3.79 12.02 -4.34
C ASN A 726 2.92 10.82 -4.76
N VAL A 727 3.04 10.31 -6.01
CA VAL A 727 2.36 9.07 -6.43
C VAL A 727 2.81 7.88 -5.58
N ARG A 728 4.11 7.75 -5.31
CA ARG A 728 4.66 6.70 -4.42
C ARG A 728 4.10 6.80 -3.01
N SER A 729 4.05 8.00 -2.44
CA SER A 729 3.54 8.24 -1.09
C SER A 729 2.02 7.98 -1.02
N ALA A 730 1.27 8.35 -2.05
CA ALA A 730 -0.15 8.03 -2.16
C ALA A 730 -0.40 6.52 -2.09
N VAL A 731 0.28 5.71 -2.91
CA VAL A 731 0.04 4.25 -2.94
C VAL A 731 0.65 3.47 -1.77
N THR A 732 1.70 3.99 -1.11
CA THR A 732 2.36 3.29 0.01
C THR A 732 1.97 3.78 1.40
N LYS A 733 1.41 4.98 1.52
CA LYS A 733 1.16 5.66 2.81
C LYS A 733 -0.20 6.37 2.88
N ASP A 734 -1.05 6.27 1.84
CA ASP A 734 -2.36 6.93 1.70
C ASP A 734 -2.28 8.46 1.97
N LYS A 735 -1.14 9.10 1.63
CA LYS A 735 -0.91 10.54 1.85
C LYS A 735 0.07 11.17 0.86
N LEU A 736 -0.07 12.46 0.65
CA LEU A 736 0.79 13.27 -0.22
C LEU A 736 1.96 13.90 0.55
N ILE A 737 3.06 14.21 -0.14
CA ILE A 737 4.24 14.89 0.39
C ILE A 737 4.05 16.41 0.29
N THR A 738 3.57 16.89 -0.86
CA THR A 738 3.40 18.32 -1.18
C THR A 738 1.96 18.63 -1.58
N GLN A 739 1.02 18.25 -0.71
CA GLN A 739 -0.40 18.58 -0.85
C GLN A 739 -0.60 20.09 -1.04
N VAL A 740 -1.54 20.49 -1.90
CA VAL A 740 -1.90 21.89 -2.14
C VAL A 740 -2.42 22.56 -0.84
N PRO A 741 -2.10 23.86 -0.58
CA PRO A 741 -2.38 24.50 0.71
C PRO A 741 -3.86 24.48 1.13
N GLU A 742 -4.77 24.59 0.16
CA GLU A 742 -6.23 24.66 0.32
C GLU A 742 -6.80 23.42 1.02
N GLN A 743 -6.12 22.27 0.92
CA GLN A 743 -6.53 21.02 1.54
C GLN A 743 -5.82 20.70 2.87
N ARG A 744 -4.79 21.48 3.26
CA ARG A 744 -3.98 21.18 4.47
C ARG A 744 -4.73 21.41 5.79
N SER A 745 -5.80 22.19 5.76
CA SER A 745 -6.68 22.47 6.90
C SER A 745 -7.64 21.32 7.25
N ILE A 746 -7.86 20.39 6.31
CA ILE A 746 -8.90 19.36 6.42
C ILE A 746 -8.40 18.11 7.16
N ALA A 747 -7.08 17.90 7.25
CA ALA A 747 -6.45 16.80 7.99
C ALA A 747 -6.47 16.97 9.54
N LYS A 748 -7.49 17.65 10.08
CA LYS A 748 -7.71 17.93 11.52
C LYS A 748 -9.15 17.70 11.98
N LEU A 749 -9.99 17.11 11.12
CA LEU A 749 -11.29 16.53 11.46
C LEU A 749 -11.19 15.00 11.32
#